data_AF-A0AAU5XC72-F1
#
_entry.id   AF-A0AAU5XC72-F1
#
_cell.length_a   1.000
_cell.length_b   1.000
_cell.length_c   1.000
_cell.angle_alpha   90.00
_cell.angle_beta   90.00
_cell.angle_gamma   90.00
#
_symmetry.space_group_name_H-M   'P 1'
#
loop_
_entity.id
_entity.type
_entity.pdbx_description
1 polymer ?
#
loop_
_entity_poly.entity_id
_entity_poly.type
_entity_poly.pdbx_seq_one_letter_code
_entity_poly.pdbx_strand_id
1 'polypeptide(L)'
;MNAPNARDEQFIDDNPFPRPSADPWELGVDVVSVPTPAIDEAMRLLDAHLAEDGTEGVVLAVSGDYGTGKTHLAAQLLRKARSLPGDEARYAYVGAQEGGGGFHTLYRGNFLATFNRDDVIRHIREYYAHIVADSLENTGFPAQVTRRLRELEIDPQHFVTQFNLAESTFLQRLNADLAKVTRNEEYGTALMLLLRNDLADQVWEWLRGEEPDPLLRERGITSRIDDEPRALEAMGVLALLYRGRSRHFVLVFDELEKVLPSSSRPPAETIAAFRALTDLATRQGIFLVLCGLPEFLEAIGQNNTEHTITATISTDDGLSTDQVLTYIRGSMASTRYGPGLGPFSADIVQFISLLAGGNARRVVQICQSCYRMSLESRRVDRSMVRRAAKGRSEVVDERTVRQQIGGELQNQAREYHTDHPVGGEDGPRVPYWVPVYDTGCAIFLTDSVMDDTDAQRLISSARAVRTTAPRVRTALIVNGFVVDTVRRDLEDGFSEPPLIYARERFSEDFELLLRRLTGPLEATEDETAVIRANISRLAAAQTNAQRYMEQLALQVQSMRDTTERQYAALARDLQDLDPARRRRPLPEDVEMLFTEAVTELKALTGLDAALSEMFGAESPGSITGVLLRLHNSEAVRTVGVAKLTEAVITAFRTAVEDWHGQLDGPPSARQLERLTVFCRAFDTVLEDLPIYQLNTLGDLLPRSSSRTAVIEHHTRSRRQTDMYGLLSELGHRVRQAFAGAGPGGLHGH
;
A
#
# COMPACT_ATOMS: atom_id res chain seq x y z
N MET A 1 38.31 33.24 27.26
CA MET A 1 38.26 31.77 27.15
C MET A 1 36.87 31.33 27.59
N ASN A 2 35.94 31.27 26.64
CA ASN A 2 34.58 30.80 26.89
C ASN A 2 34.46 29.40 26.29
N ALA A 3 34.00 28.44 27.09
CA ALA A 3 33.72 27.09 26.66
C ALA A 3 32.65 27.08 25.56
N PRO A 4 32.73 26.17 24.57
CA PRO A 4 31.71 26.08 23.53
C PRO A 4 30.42 25.47 24.11
N ASN A 5 29.29 26.12 23.83
CA ASN A 5 27.96 25.63 24.12
C ASN A 5 27.77 24.22 23.54
N ALA A 6 27.61 23.23 24.41
CA ALA A 6 27.02 21.95 24.04
C ALA A 6 25.60 22.23 23.55
N ARG A 7 25.31 21.86 22.30
CA ARG A 7 23.94 21.81 21.79
C ARG A 7 23.22 20.76 22.61
N ASP A 8 22.12 21.13 23.27
CA ASP A 8 21.15 20.19 23.81
C ASP A 8 20.58 19.39 22.63
N GLU A 9 21.16 18.23 22.34
CA GLU A 9 20.59 17.23 21.42
C GLU A 9 19.32 16.68 22.08
N GLN A 10 18.16 17.16 21.63
CA GLN A 10 16.86 16.58 22.00
C GLN A 10 16.81 15.14 21.48
N PHE A 11 16.95 14.16 22.37
CA PHE A 11 16.77 12.75 22.02
C PHE A 11 15.32 12.48 21.61
N ILE A 12 15.14 11.84 20.47
CA ILE A 12 13.83 11.39 19.98
C ILE A 12 13.44 10.15 20.81
N ASP A 13 12.37 10.25 21.61
CA ASP A 13 11.81 9.11 22.37
C ASP A 13 10.78 8.31 21.53
N ASP A 14 10.56 8.72 20.27
CA ASP A 14 9.81 7.96 19.28
C ASP A 14 10.58 6.72 18.79
N ASN A 15 9.85 5.76 18.23
CA ASN A 15 10.45 4.54 17.72
C ASN A 15 11.39 4.85 16.54
N PRO A 16 12.69 4.51 16.59
CA PRO A 16 13.65 4.87 15.56
C PRO A 16 13.48 4.06 14.26
N PHE A 17 12.62 3.04 14.28
CA PHE A 17 12.34 2.20 13.12
C PHE A 17 11.08 2.70 12.40
N PRO A 18 11.18 3.05 11.10
CA PRO A 18 10.07 3.61 10.34
C PRO A 18 8.93 2.59 10.20
N ARG A 19 7.72 3.09 9.92
CA ARG A 19 6.58 2.22 9.61
C ARG A 19 6.84 1.51 8.27
N PRO A 20 6.51 0.21 8.14
CA PRO A 20 6.85 -0.58 6.95
C PRO A 20 6.07 -0.19 5.68
N SER A 21 4.99 0.57 5.84
CA SER A 21 4.09 1.06 4.80
C SER A 21 4.19 2.58 4.61
N ALA A 22 5.27 3.20 5.10
CA ALA A 22 5.48 4.63 4.93
C ALA A 22 5.59 4.96 3.44
N ASP A 23 4.93 6.04 3.03
CA ASP A 23 5.02 6.53 1.66
C ASP A 23 6.51 6.80 1.33
N PRO A 24 6.96 6.61 0.07
CA PRO A 24 8.34 6.93 -0.34
C PRO A 24 8.75 8.38 -0.01
N TRP A 25 7.77 9.27 0.13
CA TRP A 25 7.92 10.67 0.52
C TRP A 25 8.05 10.87 2.04
N GLU A 26 7.51 9.97 2.84
CA GLU A 26 7.69 9.91 4.30
C GLU A 26 9.06 9.32 4.69
N LEU A 27 9.78 8.71 3.73
CA LEU A 27 11.20 8.35 3.89
C LEU A 27 12.07 9.62 3.85
N GLY A 28 11.90 10.48 4.85
CA GLY A 28 12.61 11.75 5.01
C GLY A 28 14.14 11.62 5.12
N VAL A 29 14.80 12.76 5.36
CA VAL A 29 16.27 12.91 5.46
C VAL A 29 16.89 11.99 6.53
N ASP A 30 16.10 11.55 7.52
CA ASP A 30 16.55 10.79 8.68
C ASP A 30 16.41 9.26 8.55
N VAL A 31 15.95 8.73 7.41
CA VAL A 31 15.88 7.26 7.24
C VAL A 31 17.26 6.68 6.97
N VAL A 32 17.72 5.87 7.91
CA VAL A 32 18.97 5.10 7.86
C VAL A 32 18.97 4.15 6.67
N SER A 33 19.98 4.30 5.81
CA SER A 33 20.25 3.38 4.71
C SER A 33 21.52 2.58 5.00
N VAL A 34 21.55 1.33 4.55
CA VAL A 34 22.73 0.48 4.65
C VAL A 34 23.20 0.17 3.23
N PRO A 35 24.51 0.25 2.95
CA PRO A 35 25.04 -0.13 1.64
C PRO A 35 24.78 -1.62 1.37
N THR A 36 24.09 -1.88 0.28
CA THR A 36 23.91 -3.21 -0.29
C THR A 36 24.51 -3.22 -1.69
N PRO A 37 24.92 -4.38 -2.24
CA PRO A 37 25.43 -4.45 -3.60
C PRO A 37 24.47 -3.80 -4.62
N ALA A 38 23.16 -4.00 -4.43
CA ALA A 38 22.12 -3.38 -5.25
C ALA A 38 22.10 -1.84 -5.14
N ILE A 39 22.19 -1.29 -3.92
CA ILE A 39 22.22 0.16 -3.70
C ILE A 39 23.51 0.77 -4.26
N ASP A 40 24.66 0.14 -3.98
CA ASP A 40 25.97 0.65 -4.41
C ASP A 40 26.06 0.68 -5.94
N GLU A 41 25.59 -0.36 -6.63
CA GLU A 41 25.57 -0.40 -8.09
C GLU A 41 24.57 0.61 -8.69
N ALA A 42 23.37 0.73 -8.13
CA ALA A 42 22.38 1.70 -8.60
C ALA A 42 22.89 3.14 -8.42
N MET A 43 23.52 3.44 -7.28
CA MET A 43 24.12 4.75 -7.01
C MET A 43 25.29 5.03 -7.93
N ARG A 44 26.15 4.03 -8.21
CA ARG A 44 27.27 4.18 -9.15
C ARG A 44 26.78 4.54 -10.55
N LEU A 45 25.71 3.90 -11.03
CA LEU A 45 25.10 4.20 -12.32
C LEU A 45 24.49 5.61 -12.35
N LEU A 46 23.82 6.02 -11.27
CA LEU A 46 23.28 7.37 -11.15
C LEU A 46 24.39 8.42 -11.08
N ASP A 47 25.43 8.21 -10.28
CA ASP A 47 26.57 9.11 -10.18
C ASP A 47 27.29 9.25 -11.53
N ALA A 48 27.46 8.17 -12.29
CA ALA A 48 28.01 8.23 -13.64
C ALA A 48 27.12 9.06 -14.58
N HIS A 49 25.81 8.85 -14.55
CA HIS A 49 24.86 9.60 -15.38
C HIS A 49 24.80 11.10 -15.02
N LEU A 50 24.96 11.44 -13.74
CA LEU A 50 24.97 12.82 -13.26
C LEU A 50 26.33 13.52 -13.45
N ALA A 51 27.43 12.75 -13.56
CA ALA A 51 28.78 13.30 -13.72
C ALA A 51 29.15 13.57 -15.18
N GLU A 52 28.57 12.81 -16.12
CA GLU A 52 28.71 13.10 -17.55
C GLU A 52 27.73 14.23 -17.94
N ASP A 53 28.09 15.10 -18.88
CA ASP A 53 27.11 15.91 -19.66
C ASP A 53 26.27 14.98 -20.59
N GLY A 54 25.94 13.79 -20.09
CA GLY A 54 25.68 12.58 -20.83
C GLY A 54 24.53 12.73 -21.81
N THR A 55 24.81 12.44 -23.08
CA THR A 55 23.79 12.36 -24.13
C THR A 55 22.99 11.07 -24.04
N GLU A 56 23.54 10.02 -23.42
CA GLU A 56 22.89 8.72 -23.30
C GLU A 56 22.21 8.56 -21.93
N GLY A 57 20.94 8.16 -21.97
CA GLY A 57 20.14 7.87 -20.80
C GLY A 57 20.40 6.46 -20.30
N VAL A 58 19.96 6.20 -19.08
CA VAL A 58 20.14 4.91 -18.41
C VAL A 58 18.76 4.38 -18.05
N VAL A 59 18.45 3.16 -18.47
CA VAL A 59 17.25 2.44 -18.06
C VAL A 59 17.65 1.34 -17.10
N LEU A 60 17.28 1.51 -15.84
CA LEU A 60 17.57 0.61 -14.75
C LEU A 60 16.32 -0.19 -14.38
N ALA A 61 16.37 -1.52 -14.53
CA ALA A 61 15.34 -2.41 -14.01
C ALA A 61 15.73 -2.91 -12.62
N VAL A 62 14.88 -2.70 -11.62
CA VAL A 62 15.07 -3.15 -10.24
C VAL A 62 14.07 -4.26 -9.94
N SER A 63 14.59 -5.48 -9.80
CA SER A 63 13.79 -6.68 -9.55
C SER A 63 13.94 -7.19 -8.13
N GLY A 64 12.91 -7.86 -7.65
CA GLY A 64 13.02 -8.77 -6.53
C GLY A 64 11.71 -8.98 -5.78
N ASP A 65 11.77 -9.84 -4.77
CA ASP A 65 10.58 -10.23 -4.00
C ASP A 65 9.95 -9.09 -3.18
N TYR A 66 8.75 -9.33 -2.67
CA TYR A 66 8.05 -8.37 -1.81
C TYR A 66 8.85 -8.08 -0.52
N GLY A 67 9.14 -6.81 -0.27
CA GLY A 67 9.80 -6.36 0.95
C GLY A 67 11.33 -6.47 0.96
N THR A 68 11.97 -6.80 -0.16
CA THR A 68 13.45 -6.84 -0.29
C THR A 68 14.12 -5.46 -0.28
N GLY A 69 13.36 -4.38 -0.51
CA GLY A 69 13.86 -2.99 -0.44
C GLY A 69 13.87 -2.20 -1.75
N LYS A 70 13.16 -2.66 -2.79
CA LYS A 70 13.03 -1.93 -4.09
C LYS A 70 12.63 -0.47 -3.93
N THR A 71 11.52 -0.19 -3.24
CA THR A 71 11.04 1.17 -2.95
C THR A 71 12.04 2.00 -2.16
N HIS A 72 12.79 1.38 -1.23
CA HIS A 72 13.85 2.07 -0.50
C HIS A 72 15.00 2.45 -1.42
N LEU A 73 15.44 1.56 -2.31
CA LEU A 73 16.47 1.84 -3.32
C LEU A 73 16.02 2.98 -4.25
N ALA A 74 14.79 2.93 -4.77
CA ALA A 74 14.18 4.02 -5.54
C ALA A 74 14.22 5.37 -4.80
N ALA A 75 13.84 5.38 -3.52
CA ALA A 75 13.90 6.57 -2.69
C ALA A 75 15.33 7.08 -2.46
N GLN A 76 16.33 6.19 -2.35
CA GLN A 76 17.74 6.59 -2.26
C GLN A 76 18.21 7.30 -3.53
N LEU A 77 17.88 6.78 -4.72
CA LEU A 77 18.23 7.40 -5.99
C LEU A 77 17.63 8.80 -6.13
N LEU A 78 16.34 8.95 -5.78
CA LEU A 78 15.66 10.25 -5.80
C LEU A 78 16.25 11.24 -4.79
N ARG A 79 16.64 10.76 -3.60
CA ARG A 79 17.30 11.58 -2.58
C ARG A 79 18.64 12.11 -3.07
N LYS A 80 19.42 11.26 -3.73
CA LYS A 80 20.70 11.65 -4.34
C LYS A 80 20.48 12.69 -5.43
N ALA A 81 19.51 12.49 -6.32
CA ALA A 81 19.15 13.48 -7.34
C ALA A 81 18.73 14.84 -6.73
N ARG A 82 17.97 14.83 -5.62
CA ARG A 82 17.58 16.04 -4.86
C ARG A 82 18.74 16.77 -4.19
N SER A 83 19.81 16.05 -3.86
CA SER A 83 20.96 16.64 -3.15
C SER A 83 21.84 17.50 -4.05
N LEU A 84 21.63 17.47 -5.36
CA LEU A 84 22.35 18.31 -6.30
C LEU A 84 21.93 19.79 -6.16
N PRO A 85 22.86 20.74 -6.33
CA PRO A 85 22.56 22.17 -6.24
C PRO A 85 21.56 22.63 -7.32
N GLY A 86 20.55 23.41 -6.92
CA GLY A 86 19.72 24.17 -7.86
C GLY A 86 18.84 23.34 -8.79
N ASP A 87 18.75 23.77 -10.05
CA ASP A 87 17.91 23.22 -11.12
C ASP A 87 18.65 22.16 -11.98
N GLU A 88 19.80 21.64 -11.52
CA GLU A 88 20.68 20.72 -12.26
C GLU A 88 20.05 19.34 -12.54
N ALA A 89 19.24 18.84 -11.61
CA ALA A 89 18.52 17.58 -11.77
C ALA A 89 17.04 17.72 -11.39
N ARG A 90 16.17 17.24 -12.29
CA ARG A 90 14.74 17.08 -12.06
C ARG A 90 14.45 15.63 -11.75
N TYR A 91 13.37 15.38 -11.02
CA TYR A 91 12.96 14.03 -10.70
C TYR A 91 11.43 13.89 -10.62
N ALA A 92 10.94 12.69 -10.91
CA ALA A 92 9.55 12.31 -10.75
C ALA A 92 9.46 10.89 -10.20
N TYR A 93 8.53 10.68 -9.26
CA TYR A 93 8.25 9.38 -8.67
C TYR A 93 6.79 9.01 -8.92
N VAL A 94 6.59 7.80 -9.42
CA VAL A 94 5.28 7.33 -9.88
C VAL A 94 5.09 5.91 -9.36
N GLY A 95 4.48 5.77 -8.19
CA GLY A 95 4.08 4.47 -7.65
C GLY A 95 2.76 4.01 -8.25
N ALA A 96 2.60 2.72 -8.57
CA ALA A 96 1.31 2.18 -8.99
C ALA A 96 0.40 1.91 -7.78
N GLN A 97 -0.89 2.19 -7.89
CA GLN A 97 -1.86 1.91 -6.82
C GLN A 97 -2.58 0.58 -7.00
N GLU A 98 -3.07 0.02 -5.90
CA GLU A 98 -3.92 -1.17 -5.90
C GLU A 98 -5.26 -0.84 -6.56
N GLY A 99 -5.63 -1.59 -7.61
CA GLY A 99 -6.86 -1.33 -8.38
C GLY A 99 -6.80 -1.72 -9.87
N GLY A 100 -5.66 -2.17 -10.39
CA GLY A 100 -5.58 -2.87 -11.69
C GLY A 100 -5.95 -2.03 -12.92
N GLY A 101 -5.74 -0.72 -12.88
CA GLY A 101 -6.25 0.21 -13.90
C GLY A 101 -5.38 0.45 -15.15
N GLY A 102 -4.28 -0.29 -15.35
CA GLY A 102 -3.41 -0.06 -16.50
C GLY A 102 -2.52 1.19 -16.40
N PHE A 103 -1.65 1.39 -17.40
CA PHE A 103 -0.81 2.58 -17.54
C PHE A 103 -1.62 3.85 -17.77
N HIS A 104 -2.82 3.75 -18.36
CA HIS A 104 -3.75 4.87 -18.46
C HIS A 104 -4.15 5.42 -17.08
N THR A 105 -4.46 4.55 -16.11
CA THR A 105 -4.78 4.99 -14.74
C THR A 105 -3.54 5.53 -14.04
N LEU A 106 -2.39 4.89 -14.23
CA LEU A 106 -1.10 5.39 -13.72
C LEU A 106 -0.78 6.80 -14.24
N TYR A 107 -1.06 7.06 -15.52
CA TYR A 107 -0.87 8.36 -16.14
C TYR A 107 -1.75 9.44 -15.51
N ARG A 108 -3.06 9.22 -15.45
CA ARG A 108 -4.04 10.22 -14.99
C ARG A 108 -3.96 10.45 -13.47
N GLY A 109 -3.82 9.38 -12.70
CA GLY A 109 -3.85 9.43 -11.24
C GLY A 109 -2.54 9.95 -10.64
N ASN A 110 -1.40 9.47 -11.15
CA ASN A 110 -0.13 9.58 -10.40
C ASN A 110 0.94 10.34 -11.19
N PHE A 111 1.13 10.00 -12.46
CA PHE A 111 2.15 10.65 -13.30
C PHE A 111 1.83 12.13 -13.51
N LEU A 112 0.66 12.45 -14.07
CA LEU A 112 0.30 13.83 -14.39
C LEU A 112 0.11 14.68 -13.13
N ALA A 113 -0.34 14.07 -12.03
CA ALA A 113 -0.45 14.74 -10.73
C ALA A 113 0.90 15.21 -10.16
N THR A 114 2.01 14.63 -10.62
CA THR A 114 3.36 15.07 -10.24
C THR A 114 3.75 16.40 -10.89
N PHE A 115 3.02 16.84 -11.93
CA PHE A 115 3.34 18.02 -12.71
C PHE A 115 2.27 19.10 -12.56
N ASN A 116 2.70 20.34 -12.28
CA ASN A 116 1.83 21.50 -12.29
C ASN A 116 1.73 22.07 -13.71
N ARG A 117 0.53 22.55 -14.09
CA ARG A 117 0.28 23.23 -15.37
C ARG A 117 1.23 24.39 -15.60
N ASP A 118 1.38 25.28 -14.62
CA ASP A 118 2.20 26.48 -14.76
C ASP A 118 3.68 26.12 -14.94
N ASP A 119 4.13 25.05 -14.27
CA ASP A 119 5.47 24.50 -14.47
C ASP A 119 5.63 23.94 -15.88
N VAL A 120 4.67 23.17 -16.39
CA VAL A 120 4.72 22.67 -17.78
C VAL A 120 4.80 23.83 -18.77
N ILE A 121 3.94 24.85 -18.64
CA ILE A 121 3.96 26.05 -19.50
C ILE A 121 5.32 26.75 -19.42
N ARG A 122 5.87 26.93 -18.22
CA ARG A 122 7.19 27.52 -18.01
C ARG A 122 8.27 26.74 -18.77
N HIS A 123 8.29 25.40 -18.71
CA HIS A 123 9.28 24.60 -19.42
C HIS A 123 9.13 24.68 -20.94
N ILE A 124 7.90 24.76 -21.46
CA ILE A 124 7.69 24.98 -22.91
C ILE A 124 8.22 26.36 -23.30
N ARG A 125 8.01 27.39 -22.46
CA ARG A 125 8.58 28.73 -22.68
C ARG A 125 10.10 28.72 -22.63
N GLU A 126 10.72 28.01 -21.69
CA GLU A 126 12.18 27.81 -21.65
C GLU A 126 12.65 27.22 -22.99
N TYR A 127 12.02 26.14 -23.44
CA TYR A 127 12.38 25.48 -24.71
C TYR A 127 12.21 26.40 -25.92
N TYR A 128 11.11 27.17 -25.98
CA TYR A 128 10.88 28.16 -27.02
C TYR A 128 11.92 29.30 -26.98
N ALA A 129 12.26 29.79 -25.80
CA ALA A 129 13.27 30.83 -25.61
C ALA A 129 14.66 30.38 -26.09
N HIS A 130 15.01 29.11 -25.85
CA HIS A 130 16.23 28.52 -26.40
C HIS A 130 16.24 28.49 -27.93
N ILE A 131 15.15 28.07 -28.58
CA ILE A 131 15.04 28.06 -30.05
C ILE A 131 15.21 29.47 -30.62
N VAL A 132 14.57 30.47 -29.99
CA VAL A 132 14.71 31.87 -30.40
C VAL A 132 16.15 32.33 -30.20
N ALA A 133 16.75 32.08 -29.04
CA ALA A 133 18.14 32.46 -28.74
C ALA A 133 19.15 31.84 -29.72
N ASP A 134 19.04 30.54 -30.02
CA ASP A 134 19.91 29.82 -30.96
C ASP A 134 19.82 30.40 -32.38
N SER A 135 18.62 30.82 -32.79
CA SER A 135 18.45 31.48 -34.09
C SER A 135 19.03 32.89 -34.14
N LEU A 136 19.25 33.52 -32.98
CA LEU A 136 19.80 34.88 -32.87
C LEU A 136 21.32 34.92 -32.73
N GLU A 137 21.97 33.81 -32.37
CA GLU A 137 23.43 33.75 -32.21
C GLU A 137 24.20 34.16 -33.48
N ASN A 138 23.61 33.98 -34.67
CA ASN A 138 24.24 34.28 -35.96
C ASN A 138 23.67 35.52 -36.68
N THR A 139 22.77 36.28 -36.04
CA THR A 139 22.08 37.43 -36.68
C THR A 139 22.59 38.80 -36.22
N GLY A 140 23.64 38.83 -35.39
CA GLY A 140 24.31 40.06 -34.95
C GLY A 140 23.74 40.70 -33.68
N PHE A 141 22.82 40.02 -32.97
CA PHE A 141 22.38 40.46 -31.65
C PHE A 141 23.50 40.26 -30.60
N PRO A 142 23.61 41.15 -29.59
CA PRO A 142 24.59 40.97 -28.52
C PRO A 142 24.34 39.66 -27.76
N ALA A 143 25.42 38.93 -27.41
CA ALA A 143 25.34 37.68 -26.65
C ALA A 143 24.63 37.81 -25.28
N GLN A 144 24.56 39.02 -24.73
CA GLN A 144 23.79 39.30 -23.53
C GLN A 144 22.28 39.15 -23.75
N VAL A 145 21.76 39.50 -24.93
CA VAL A 145 20.33 39.37 -25.25
C VAL A 145 19.94 37.90 -25.38
N THR A 146 20.75 37.09 -26.07
CA THR A 146 20.50 35.65 -26.19
C THR A 146 20.60 34.95 -24.84
N ARG A 147 21.53 35.36 -23.97
CA ARG A 147 21.60 34.85 -22.59
C ARG A 147 20.36 35.20 -21.77
N ARG A 148 19.92 36.47 -21.80
CA ARG A 148 18.72 36.93 -21.06
C ARG A 148 17.42 36.27 -21.57
N LEU A 149 17.35 35.92 -22.85
CA LEU A 149 16.26 35.10 -23.40
C LEU A 149 16.29 33.67 -22.82
N ARG A 150 17.47 33.02 -22.80
CA ARG A 150 17.62 31.66 -22.23
C ARG A 150 17.30 31.62 -20.74
N GLU A 151 17.65 32.67 -20.00
CA GLU A 151 17.36 32.82 -18.56
C GLU A 151 15.90 33.28 -18.30
N LEU A 152 15.07 33.42 -19.34
CA LEU A 152 13.70 33.94 -19.28
C LEU A 152 13.55 35.32 -18.61
N GLU A 153 14.61 36.11 -18.53
CA GLU A 153 14.51 37.51 -18.08
C GLU A 153 13.75 38.38 -19.10
N ILE A 154 13.71 37.93 -20.36
CA ILE A 154 12.96 38.54 -21.45
C ILE A 154 11.94 37.52 -21.93
N ASP A 155 10.67 37.93 -21.99
CA ASP A 155 9.63 37.09 -22.57
C ASP A 155 9.93 36.85 -24.07
N PRO A 156 10.11 35.58 -24.49
CA PRO A 156 10.48 35.25 -25.87
C PRO A 156 9.38 35.56 -26.88
N GLN A 157 8.10 35.45 -26.50
CA GLN A 157 6.98 35.82 -27.39
C GLN A 157 6.96 37.32 -27.61
N HIS A 158 7.04 38.10 -26.52
CA HIS A 158 7.07 39.55 -26.60
C HIS A 158 8.28 40.03 -27.41
N PHE A 159 9.45 39.40 -27.25
CA PHE A 159 10.64 39.71 -28.03
C PHE A 159 10.42 39.45 -29.53
N VAL A 160 9.91 38.28 -29.91
CA VAL A 160 9.63 37.94 -31.31
C VAL A 160 8.65 38.92 -31.95
N THR A 161 7.58 39.30 -31.23
CA THR A 161 6.61 40.29 -31.71
C THR A 161 7.22 41.69 -31.83
N GLN A 162 7.96 42.14 -30.80
CA GLN A 162 8.54 43.49 -30.76
C GLN A 162 9.56 43.72 -31.88
N PHE A 163 10.37 42.70 -32.22
CA PHE A 163 11.36 42.77 -33.28
C PHE A 163 10.83 42.31 -34.64
N ASN A 164 9.52 42.04 -34.75
CA ASN A 164 8.84 41.59 -35.97
C ASN A 164 9.54 40.39 -36.63
N LEU A 165 10.01 39.45 -35.82
CA LEU A 165 10.62 38.21 -36.28
C LEU A 165 9.52 37.25 -36.74
N ALA A 166 9.87 36.31 -37.63
CA ALA A 166 8.93 35.32 -38.15
C ALA A 166 8.57 34.27 -37.09
N GLU A 167 7.60 34.57 -36.23
CA GLU A 167 7.10 33.68 -35.17
C GLU A 167 6.72 32.30 -35.70
N SER A 168 6.09 32.25 -36.88
CA SER A 168 5.72 31.01 -37.55
C SER A 168 6.91 30.07 -37.79
N THR A 169 8.11 30.60 -38.06
CA THR A 169 9.33 29.81 -38.25
C THR A 169 9.81 29.20 -36.94
N PHE A 170 9.74 29.94 -35.83
CA PHE A 170 10.13 29.43 -34.51
C PHE A 170 9.14 28.38 -33.99
N LEU A 171 7.84 28.61 -34.15
CA LEU A 171 6.81 27.64 -33.78
C LEU A 171 6.88 26.38 -34.65
N GLN A 172 7.14 26.49 -35.95
CA GLN A 172 7.38 25.33 -36.81
C GLN A 172 8.61 24.53 -36.38
N ARG A 173 9.70 25.21 -36.00
CA ARG A 173 10.91 24.54 -35.49
C ARG A 173 10.68 23.88 -34.13
N LEU A 174 9.94 24.54 -33.24
CA LEU A 174 9.48 23.97 -31.97
C LEU A 174 8.65 22.70 -32.21
N ASN A 175 7.65 22.78 -33.09
CA ASN A 175 6.81 21.64 -33.43
C ASN A 175 7.62 20.51 -34.06
N ALA A 176 8.54 20.81 -34.98
CA ALA A 176 9.39 19.82 -35.61
C ALA A 176 10.35 19.15 -34.62
N ASP A 177 10.89 19.91 -33.66
CA ASP A 177 11.76 19.36 -32.62
C ASP A 177 10.98 18.51 -31.61
N LEU A 178 9.76 18.90 -31.24
CA LEU A 178 8.86 18.08 -30.43
C LEU A 178 8.41 16.83 -31.20
N ALA A 179 8.00 16.96 -32.46
CA ALA A 179 7.54 15.86 -33.32
C ALA A 179 8.64 14.84 -33.69
N LYS A 180 9.92 15.24 -33.73
CA LYS A 180 11.03 14.27 -33.86
C LYS A 180 11.08 13.28 -32.69
N VAL A 181 10.53 13.69 -31.56
CA VAL A 181 10.61 12.95 -30.30
C VAL A 181 9.26 12.31 -29.95
N THR A 182 8.16 12.96 -30.31
CA THR A 182 6.80 12.46 -30.13
C THR A 182 6.32 11.82 -31.44
N ARG A 183 6.01 10.51 -31.44
CA ARG A 183 5.47 9.82 -32.64
C ARG A 183 4.08 10.30 -33.09
N ASN A 184 3.49 11.23 -32.33
CA ASN A 184 2.15 11.75 -32.53
C ASN A 184 2.17 13.30 -32.58
N GLU A 185 1.70 13.84 -33.71
CA GLU A 185 1.66 15.28 -34.00
C GLU A 185 0.67 16.06 -33.13
N GLU A 186 -0.32 15.36 -32.53
CA GLU A 186 -1.30 15.98 -31.63
C GLU A 186 -0.61 16.55 -30.38
N TYR A 187 0.40 15.85 -29.83
CA TYR A 187 1.15 16.33 -28.66
C TYR A 187 1.98 17.58 -28.98
N GLY A 188 2.68 17.61 -30.12
CA GLY A 188 3.43 18.80 -30.54
C GLY A 188 2.51 20.03 -30.70
N THR A 189 1.35 19.82 -31.30
CA THR A 189 0.31 20.84 -31.45
C THR A 189 -0.22 21.30 -30.09
N ALA A 190 -0.56 20.37 -29.19
CA ALA A 190 -1.03 20.67 -27.84
C ALA A 190 -0.02 21.50 -27.04
N LEU A 191 1.25 21.11 -27.03
CA LEU A 191 2.32 21.84 -26.35
C LEU A 191 2.49 23.26 -26.89
N MET A 192 2.34 23.48 -28.21
CA MET A 192 2.31 24.85 -28.76
C MET A 192 1.09 25.66 -28.30
N LEU A 193 -0.08 25.02 -28.22
CA LEU A 193 -1.30 25.69 -27.76
C LEU A 193 -1.24 26.04 -26.26
N LEU A 194 -0.45 25.35 -25.44
CA LEU A 194 -0.20 25.72 -24.04
C LEU A 194 0.52 27.06 -23.90
N LEU A 195 1.29 27.51 -24.90
CA LEU A 195 1.90 28.83 -24.91
C LEU A 195 0.88 29.96 -25.11
N ARG A 196 -0.35 29.62 -25.49
CA ARG A 196 -1.45 30.56 -25.68
C ARG A 196 -2.37 30.55 -24.46
N ASN A 197 -2.40 31.66 -23.72
CA ASN A 197 -3.18 31.76 -22.48
C ASN A 197 -4.69 31.49 -22.68
N ASP A 198 -5.24 31.73 -23.88
CA ASP A 198 -6.66 31.49 -24.21
C ASP A 198 -7.03 30.01 -24.36
N LEU A 199 -6.06 29.14 -24.65
CA LEU A 199 -6.29 27.71 -24.93
C LEU A 199 -5.61 26.77 -23.93
N ALA A 200 -4.81 27.32 -23.01
CA ALA A 200 -4.01 26.52 -22.10
C ALA A 200 -4.84 25.71 -21.09
N ASP A 201 -6.06 26.16 -20.74
CA ASP A 201 -6.97 25.40 -19.86
C ASP A 201 -7.51 24.17 -20.59
N GLN A 202 -7.97 24.34 -21.83
CA GLN A 202 -8.54 23.28 -22.65
C GLN A 202 -7.50 22.20 -22.96
N VAL A 203 -6.26 22.61 -23.27
CA VAL A 203 -5.17 21.65 -23.49
C VAL A 203 -4.83 20.90 -22.20
N TRP A 204 -4.87 21.57 -21.04
CA TRP A 204 -4.60 20.91 -19.76
C TRP A 204 -5.69 19.91 -19.38
N GLU A 205 -6.96 20.18 -19.70
CA GLU A 205 -8.05 19.19 -19.57
C GLU A 205 -7.84 17.99 -20.52
N TRP A 206 -7.44 18.24 -21.77
CA TRP A 206 -7.13 17.16 -22.73
C TRP A 206 -5.94 16.30 -22.28
N LEU A 207 -4.86 16.90 -21.79
CA LEU A 207 -3.72 16.18 -21.21
C LEU A 207 -4.13 15.35 -20.00
N ARG A 208 -5.13 15.81 -19.22
CA ARG A 208 -5.76 15.05 -18.15
C ARG A 208 -6.60 13.89 -18.63
N GLY A 209 -6.71 13.65 -19.94
CA GLY A 209 -7.47 12.55 -20.53
C GLY A 209 -8.97 12.87 -20.69
N GLU A 210 -9.38 14.14 -20.69
CA GLU A 210 -10.73 14.54 -21.07
C GLU A 210 -10.90 14.59 -22.61
N GLU A 211 -12.14 14.65 -23.09
CA GLU A 211 -12.39 14.82 -24.53
C GLU A 211 -11.82 16.15 -25.04
N PRO A 212 -11.22 16.18 -26.24
CA PRO A 212 -10.74 17.42 -26.82
C PRO A 212 -11.91 18.38 -27.08
N ASP A 213 -11.78 19.62 -26.63
CA ASP A 213 -12.72 20.71 -26.89
C ASP A 213 -12.87 20.95 -28.42
N PRO A 214 -14.04 21.41 -28.92
CA PRO A 214 -14.21 21.72 -30.34
C PRO A 214 -13.11 22.60 -30.94
N LEU A 215 -12.60 23.58 -30.19
CA LEU A 215 -11.51 24.45 -30.63
C LEU A 215 -10.18 23.69 -30.78
N LEU A 216 -9.95 22.65 -29.98
CA LEU A 216 -8.78 21.78 -30.10
C LEU A 216 -8.91 20.83 -31.31
N ARG A 217 -10.13 20.33 -31.58
CA ARG A 217 -10.42 19.47 -32.74
C ARG A 217 -10.19 20.22 -34.06
N GLU A 218 -10.62 21.48 -34.15
CA GLU A 218 -10.35 22.34 -35.31
C GLU A 218 -8.86 22.58 -35.55
N ARG A 219 -8.03 22.43 -34.51
CA ARG A 219 -6.57 22.59 -34.56
C ARG A 219 -5.83 21.27 -34.73
N GLY A 220 -6.53 20.15 -34.93
CA GLY A 220 -5.94 18.85 -35.23
C GLY A 220 -5.78 17.90 -34.04
N ILE A 221 -6.23 18.28 -32.84
CA ILE A 221 -6.26 17.38 -31.67
C ILE A 221 -7.62 16.68 -31.65
N THR A 222 -7.67 15.48 -32.22
CA THR A 222 -8.92 14.78 -32.48
C THR A 222 -9.16 13.61 -31.53
N SER A 223 -8.09 13.06 -30.96
CA SER A 223 -8.16 11.85 -30.14
C SER A 223 -8.15 12.15 -28.64
N ARG A 224 -8.68 11.22 -27.85
CA ARG A 224 -8.62 11.24 -26.39
C ARG A 224 -7.45 10.37 -25.93
N ILE A 225 -6.83 10.73 -24.80
CA ILE A 225 -5.85 9.88 -24.11
C ILE A 225 -6.61 8.90 -23.23
N ASP A 226 -7.14 7.82 -23.82
CA ASP A 226 -8.01 6.82 -23.17
C ASP A 226 -7.51 5.37 -23.30
N ASP A 227 -6.35 5.15 -23.92
CA ASP A 227 -5.73 3.86 -24.10
C ASP A 227 -4.31 3.80 -23.50
N GLU A 228 -3.79 2.57 -23.32
CA GLU A 228 -2.46 2.33 -22.75
C GLU A 228 -1.32 2.92 -23.60
N PRO A 229 -1.31 2.74 -24.94
CA PRO A 229 -0.25 3.29 -25.77
C PRO A 229 -0.17 4.83 -25.71
N ARG A 230 -1.29 5.54 -25.81
CA ARG A 230 -1.30 7.01 -25.74
C ARG A 230 -0.89 7.51 -24.38
N ALA A 231 -1.29 6.83 -23.30
CA ALA A 231 -0.84 7.18 -21.95
C ALA A 231 0.70 7.10 -21.81
N LEU A 232 1.31 6.02 -22.31
CA LEU A 232 2.77 5.85 -22.33
C LEU A 232 3.46 6.88 -23.23
N GLU A 233 2.88 7.21 -24.39
CA GLU A 233 3.37 8.28 -25.25
C GLU A 233 3.34 9.64 -24.54
N ALA A 234 2.23 9.98 -23.87
CA ALA A 234 2.10 11.21 -23.10
C ALA A 234 3.13 11.31 -21.97
N MET A 235 3.39 10.20 -21.25
CA MET A 235 4.45 10.13 -20.25
C MET A 235 5.82 10.45 -20.87
N GLY A 236 6.12 9.88 -22.03
CA GLY A 236 7.36 10.13 -22.76
C GLY A 236 7.53 11.59 -23.20
N VAL A 237 6.45 12.20 -23.71
CA VAL A 237 6.43 13.62 -24.11
C VAL A 237 6.78 14.53 -22.93
N LEU A 238 6.13 14.30 -21.78
CA LEU A 238 6.38 15.10 -20.58
C LEU A 238 7.77 14.83 -20.01
N ALA A 239 8.22 13.58 -19.99
CA ALA A 239 9.57 13.23 -19.54
C ALA A 239 10.66 13.94 -20.35
N LEU A 240 10.49 14.05 -21.67
CA LEU A 240 11.38 14.82 -22.54
C LEU A 240 11.41 16.31 -22.17
N LEU A 241 10.23 16.90 -21.99
CA LEU A 241 10.10 18.32 -21.67
C LEU A 241 10.86 18.67 -20.38
N TYR A 242 10.79 17.79 -19.38
CA TYR A 242 11.45 17.96 -18.08
C TYR A 242 12.95 17.69 -18.10
N ARG A 243 13.44 16.85 -19.00
CA ARG A 243 14.89 16.72 -19.27
C ARG A 243 15.44 18.02 -19.86
N GLY A 244 14.74 18.64 -20.81
CA GLY A 244 15.21 19.87 -21.45
C GLY A 244 16.55 19.70 -22.17
N ARG A 245 17.38 20.75 -22.21
CA ARG A 245 18.70 20.76 -22.91
C ARG A 245 19.91 20.78 -21.98
N SER A 246 19.74 21.04 -20.69
CA SER A 246 20.86 21.30 -19.76
C SER A 246 20.63 20.72 -18.37
N ARG A 247 19.69 19.79 -18.22
CA ARG A 247 19.30 19.21 -16.93
C ARG A 247 19.24 17.70 -17.02
N HIS A 248 19.62 17.04 -15.93
CA HIS A 248 19.36 15.62 -15.77
C HIS A 248 17.90 15.41 -15.38
N PHE A 249 17.31 14.30 -15.82
CA PHE A 249 15.96 13.92 -15.39
C PHE A 249 15.95 12.47 -14.90
N VAL A 250 15.52 12.28 -13.65
CA VAL A 250 15.42 10.99 -12.97
C VAL A 250 13.93 10.62 -12.81
N LEU A 251 13.48 9.64 -13.58
CA LEU A 251 12.10 9.16 -13.54
C LEU A 251 12.05 7.77 -12.91
N VAL A 252 11.25 7.61 -11.86
CA VAL A 252 11.07 6.32 -11.17
C VAL A 252 9.63 5.87 -11.28
N PHE A 253 9.43 4.67 -11.83
CA PHE A 253 8.19 3.92 -11.72
C PHE A 253 8.35 2.82 -10.68
N ASP A 254 7.47 2.80 -9.68
CA ASP A 254 7.48 1.78 -8.62
C ASP A 254 6.21 0.92 -8.63
N GLU A 255 6.34 -0.31 -8.14
CA GLU A 255 5.29 -1.33 -8.07
C GLU A 255 4.58 -1.60 -9.41
N LEU A 256 5.33 -1.60 -10.51
CA LEU A 256 4.77 -1.76 -11.87
C LEU A 256 3.97 -3.05 -12.07
N GLU A 257 4.20 -4.09 -11.24
CA GLU A 257 3.40 -5.31 -11.22
C GLU A 257 1.90 -5.06 -10.96
N LYS A 258 1.53 -3.95 -10.32
CA LYS A 258 0.14 -3.59 -10.03
C LYS A 258 -0.59 -2.99 -11.24
N VAL A 259 0.16 -2.58 -12.27
CA VAL A 259 -0.36 -1.89 -13.45
C VAL A 259 -1.00 -2.88 -14.44
N LEU A 260 -0.52 -4.12 -14.48
CA LEU A 260 -1.06 -5.15 -15.37
C LEU A 260 -1.92 -6.16 -14.60
N PRO A 261 -3.01 -6.69 -15.21
CA PRO A 261 -3.79 -7.75 -14.59
C PRO A 261 -2.92 -8.99 -14.40
N SER A 262 -2.89 -9.54 -13.19
CA SER A 262 -2.04 -10.68 -12.77
C SER A 262 -2.25 -11.97 -13.57
N SER A 263 -3.23 -12.02 -14.46
CA SER A 263 -3.66 -13.20 -15.23
C SER A 263 -3.56 -13.06 -16.75
N SER A 264 -3.05 -11.94 -17.29
CA SER A 264 -2.99 -11.75 -18.75
C SER A 264 -1.70 -11.10 -19.23
N ARG A 265 -1.12 -11.65 -20.31
CA ARG A 265 0.03 -11.05 -21.00
C ARG A 265 -0.39 -9.69 -21.58
N PRO A 266 0.39 -8.61 -21.41
CA PRO A 266 0.02 -7.30 -21.95
C PRO A 266 -0.14 -7.36 -23.48
N PRO A 267 -1.08 -6.59 -24.06
CA PRO A 267 -1.23 -6.46 -25.51
C PRO A 267 0.09 -6.07 -26.18
N ALA A 268 0.33 -6.58 -27.39
CA ALA A 268 1.56 -6.30 -28.14
C ALA A 268 1.79 -4.79 -28.36
N GLU A 269 0.72 -4.02 -28.52
CA GLU A 269 0.75 -2.56 -28.69
C GLU A 269 1.24 -1.84 -27.42
N THR A 270 0.79 -2.26 -26.24
CA THR A 270 1.26 -1.72 -24.95
C THR A 270 2.75 -2.03 -24.74
N ILE A 271 3.19 -3.24 -25.07
CA ILE A 271 4.62 -3.60 -25.02
C ILE A 271 5.43 -2.72 -25.99
N ALA A 272 4.93 -2.49 -27.20
CA ALA A 272 5.58 -1.64 -28.19
C ALA A 272 5.67 -0.17 -27.75
N ALA A 273 4.61 0.37 -27.13
CA ALA A 273 4.61 1.72 -26.58
C ALA A 273 5.57 1.85 -25.39
N PHE A 274 5.62 0.86 -24.50
CA PHE A 274 6.55 0.83 -23.38
C PHE A 274 8.02 0.76 -23.85
N ARG A 275 8.29 -0.03 -24.91
CA ARG A 275 9.60 -0.03 -25.59
C ARG A 275 9.94 1.33 -26.16
N ALA A 276 8.99 2.00 -26.80
CA ALA A 276 9.21 3.33 -27.32
C ALA A 276 9.57 4.32 -26.19
N LEU A 277 8.96 4.20 -25.01
CA LEU A 277 9.28 5.02 -23.83
C LEU A 277 10.70 4.75 -23.29
N THR A 278 11.10 3.48 -23.19
CA THR A 278 12.42 3.10 -22.68
C THR A 278 13.55 3.43 -23.68
N ASP A 279 13.31 3.23 -24.98
CA ASP A 279 14.21 3.70 -26.04
C ASP A 279 14.32 5.23 -26.05
N LEU A 280 13.20 5.92 -25.84
CA LEU A 280 13.17 7.38 -25.72
C LEU A 280 14.03 7.84 -24.54
N ALA A 281 13.88 7.21 -23.37
CA ALA A 281 14.67 7.55 -22.20
C ALA A 281 16.19 7.41 -22.46
N THR A 282 16.59 6.29 -23.08
CA THR A 282 17.98 6.03 -23.44
C THR A 282 18.52 7.06 -24.45
N ARG A 283 17.76 7.42 -25.48
CA ARG A 283 18.22 8.38 -26.51
C ARG A 283 18.26 9.83 -26.04
N GLN A 284 17.44 10.16 -25.04
CA GLN A 284 17.24 11.54 -24.60
C GLN A 284 17.96 11.85 -23.30
N GLY A 285 18.84 10.98 -22.80
CA GLY A 285 19.58 11.26 -21.58
C GLY A 285 18.70 11.26 -20.32
N ILE A 286 17.67 10.42 -20.26
CA ILE A 286 16.80 10.28 -19.08
C ILE A 286 17.29 9.08 -18.26
N PHE A 287 17.38 9.24 -16.94
CA PHE A 287 17.61 8.16 -16.01
C PHE A 287 16.28 7.56 -15.57
N LEU A 288 15.89 6.44 -16.17
CA LEU A 288 14.62 5.76 -15.94
C LEU A 288 14.81 4.55 -15.03
N VAL A 289 14.11 4.50 -13.91
CA VAL A 289 14.11 3.36 -12.98
C VAL A 289 12.75 2.67 -13.02
N LEU A 290 12.77 1.35 -13.24
CA LEU A 290 11.60 0.49 -13.32
C LEU A 290 11.67 -0.51 -12.17
N CYS A 291 10.88 -0.31 -11.11
CA CYS A 291 10.80 -1.25 -10.00
C CYS A 291 9.58 -2.16 -10.16
N GLY A 292 9.80 -3.46 -10.05
CA GLY A 292 8.70 -4.41 -9.98
C GLY A 292 9.14 -5.85 -9.71
N LEU A 293 8.19 -6.77 -9.82
CA LEU A 293 8.46 -8.20 -9.64
C LEU A 293 9.32 -8.77 -10.79
N PRO A 294 10.13 -9.81 -10.54
CA PRO A 294 10.91 -10.49 -11.58
C PRO A 294 10.06 -10.95 -12.76
N GLU A 295 8.90 -11.55 -12.51
CA GLU A 295 8.01 -12.07 -13.56
C GLU A 295 7.49 -10.97 -14.49
N PHE A 296 7.25 -9.77 -13.94
CA PHE A 296 6.82 -8.62 -14.72
C PHE A 296 7.95 -8.14 -15.64
N LEU A 297 9.16 -7.99 -15.10
CA LEU A 297 10.32 -7.56 -15.87
C LEU A 297 10.72 -8.61 -16.91
N GLU A 298 10.60 -9.89 -16.60
CA GLU A 298 10.80 -10.99 -17.56
C GLU A 298 9.73 -10.99 -18.65
N ALA A 299 8.45 -10.79 -18.33
CA ALA A 299 7.38 -10.73 -19.33
C ALA A 299 7.59 -9.60 -20.34
N ILE A 300 8.15 -8.48 -19.91
CA ILE A 300 8.57 -7.38 -20.78
C ILE A 300 9.88 -7.73 -21.52
N GLY A 301 10.78 -8.44 -20.84
CA GLY A 301 12.13 -8.79 -21.29
C GLY A 301 12.22 -9.89 -22.36
N GLN A 302 11.37 -10.92 -22.30
CA GLN A 302 11.45 -12.17 -23.09
C GLN A 302 11.29 -12.00 -24.62
N ASN A 303 10.94 -10.81 -25.12
CA ASN A 303 10.72 -10.55 -26.54
C ASN A 303 11.90 -9.81 -27.22
N ASN A 304 13.16 -10.21 -26.96
CA ASN A 304 14.40 -9.56 -27.45
C ASN A 304 14.59 -8.11 -26.95
N THR A 305 14.88 -7.93 -25.66
CA THR A 305 15.12 -6.62 -25.01
C THR A 305 16.59 -6.33 -24.71
N GLU A 306 17.53 -7.11 -25.26
CA GLU A 306 18.98 -7.01 -24.99
C GLU A 306 19.61 -5.63 -25.31
N HIS A 307 18.86 -4.66 -25.84
CA HIS A 307 19.38 -3.35 -26.26
C HIS A 307 18.72 -2.13 -25.60
N THR A 308 17.70 -2.30 -24.74
CA THR A 308 16.98 -1.14 -24.17
C THR A 308 17.12 -0.99 -22.65
N ILE A 309 17.29 -2.08 -21.91
CA ILE A 309 17.58 -2.01 -20.46
C ILE A 309 19.10 -1.96 -20.29
N THR A 310 19.60 -0.88 -19.71
CA THR A 310 21.04 -0.67 -19.48
C THR A 310 21.59 -1.60 -18.41
N ALA A 311 20.81 -1.81 -17.34
CA ALA A 311 21.19 -2.70 -16.24
C ALA A 311 19.96 -3.27 -15.55
N THR A 312 20.09 -4.51 -15.06
CA THR A 312 19.11 -5.15 -14.17
C THR A 312 19.76 -5.38 -12.82
N ILE A 313 19.17 -4.82 -11.77
CA ILE A 313 19.63 -4.96 -10.39
C ILE A 313 18.60 -5.81 -9.64
N SER A 314 19.04 -6.95 -9.12
CA SER A 314 18.24 -7.77 -8.21
C SER A 314 18.45 -7.33 -6.76
N THR A 315 17.37 -7.37 -5.99
CA THR A 315 17.35 -7.15 -4.54
C THR A 315 17.15 -8.47 -3.76
N ASP A 316 17.20 -9.62 -4.43
CA ASP A 316 16.84 -10.93 -3.86
C ASP A 316 17.85 -11.47 -2.84
N ASP A 317 19.10 -11.00 -2.91
CA ASP A 317 20.14 -11.33 -1.92
C ASP A 317 19.78 -10.86 -0.49
N GLY A 318 18.84 -9.91 -0.36
CA GLY A 318 18.38 -9.39 0.90
C GLY A 318 19.46 -8.71 1.75
N LEU A 319 19.20 -8.56 3.04
CA LEU A 319 20.12 -8.01 4.02
C LEU A 319 20.91 -9.13 4.73
N SER A 320 22.23 -9.10 4.60
CA SER A 320 23.13 -9.89 5.43
C SER A 320 23.06 -9.50 6.91
N THR A 321 23.52 -10.39 7.79
CA THR A 321 23.53 -10.12 9.24
C THR A 321 24.34 -8.88 9.61
N ASP A 322 25.46 -8.62 8.95
CA ASP A 322 26.29 -7.43 9.17
C ASP A 322 25.57 -6.15 8.72
N GLN A 323 24.80 -6.23 7.64
CA GLN A 323 23.95 -5.13 7.17
C GLN A 323 22.80 -4.86 8.15
N VAL A 324 22.13 -5.89 8.68
CA VAL A 324 21.10 -5.73 9.73
C VAL A 324 21.69 -5.09 10.99
N LEU A 325 22.88 -5.51 11.39
CA LEU A 325 23.59 -4.94 12.53
C LEU A 325 23.95 -3.46 12.30
N THR A 326 24.40 -3.12 11.10
CA THR A 326 24.70 -1.73 10.70
C THR A 326 23.43 -0.88 10.70
N TYR A 327 22.33 -1.42 10.16
CA TYR A 327 21.02 -0.78 10.16
C TYR A 327 20.58 -0.43 11.58
N ILE A 328 20.56 -1.43 12.48
CA ILE A 328 20.12 -1.23 13.86
C ILE A 328 20.99 -0.19 14.57
N ARG A 329 22.32 -0.24 14.43
CA ARG A 329 23.20 0.79 15.03
C ARG A 329 22.91 2.18 14.51
N GLY A 330 22.71 2.33 13.19
CA GLY A 330 22.36 3.61 12.58
C GLY A 330 21.02 4.14 13.13
N SER A 331 20.01 3.29 13.22
CA SER A 331 18.70 3.66 13.76
C SER A 331 18.77 4.01 15.25
N MET A 332 19.60 3.32 16.02
CA MET A 332 19.75 3.60 17.45
C MET A 332 20.50 4.90 17.75
N ALA A 333 21.32 5.41 16.81
CA ALA A 333 22.20 6.55 17.04
C ALA A 333 21.45 7.84 17.46
N SER A 334 20.20 8.02 17.01
CA SER A 334 19.36 9.17 17.35
C SER A 334 18.51 8.99 18.62
N THR A 335 18.65 7.85 19.32
CA THR A 335 17.86 7.51 20.52
C THR A 335 18.64 7.72 21.81
N ARG A 336 17.94 7.63 22.95
CA ARG A 336 18.53 7.66 24.31
C ARG A 336 19.61 6.59 24.57
N TYR A 337 19.70 5.55 23.75
CA TYR A 337 20.72 4.50 23.88
C TYR A 337 22.03 4.84 23.14
N GLY A 338 22.03 5.91 22.35
CA GLY A 338 23.18 6.37 21.56
C GLY A 338 23.57 5.42 20.42
N PRO A 339 24.77 5.55 19.84
CA PRO A 339 25.21 4.77 18.66
C PRO A 339 25.51 3.28 18.94
N GLY A 340 25.03 2.76 20.06
CA GLY A 340 25.18 1.36 20.46
C GLY A 340 24.09 0.46 19.88
N LEU A 341 24.16 -0.83 20.23
CA LEU A 341 23.10 -1.79 19.90
C LEU A 341 21.94 -1.78 20.89
N GLY A 342 22.13 -1.25 22.11
CA GLY A 342 21.12 -1.28 23.16
C GLY A 342 19.80 -0.66 22.67
N PRO A 343 18.64 -1.32 22.84
CA PRO A 343 18.37 -2.49 23.71
C PRO A 343 18.63 -3.87 23.07
N PHE A 344 19.11 -3.93 21.83
CA PHE A 344 19.48 -5.16 21.12
C PHE A 344 20.89 -5.63 21.52
N SER A 345 21.14 -6.93 21.39
CA SER A 345 22.47 -7.53 21.50
C SER A 345 22.87 -8.19 20.18
N ALA A 346 24.16 -8.45 19.96
CA ALA A 346 24.64 -9.08 18.72
C ALA A 346 23.98 -10.44 18.43
N ASP A 347 23.78 -11.28 19.46
CA ASP A 347 23.06 -12.56 19.34
C ASP A 347 21.60 -12.37 18.92
N ILE A 348 20.94 -11.33 19.44
CA ILE A 348 19.57 -10.98 19.06
C ILE A 348 19.51 -10.50 17.62
N VAL A 349 20.48 -9.72 17.16
CA VAL A 349 20.54 -9.28 15.77
C VAL A 349 20.74 -10.46 14.81
N GLN A 350 21.61 -11.41 15.15
CA GLN A 350 21.75 -12.67 14.40
C GLN A 350 20.43 -13.43 14.33
N PHE A 351 19.72 -13.51 15.46
CA PHE A 351 18.43 -14.17 15.52
C PHE A 351 17.34 -13.45 14.70
N ILE A 352 17.33 -12.12 14.68
CA ILE A 352 16.44 -11.32 13.81
C ILE A 352 16.77 -11.58 12.33
N SER A 353 18.05 -11.55 11.96
CA SER A 353 18.51 -11.79 10.58
C SER A 353 18.10 -13.18 10.09
N LEU A 354 18.25 -14.22 10.93
CA LEU A 354 17.81 -15.58 10.64
C LEU A 354 16.29 -15.66 10.43
N LEU A 355 15.51 -15.05 11.31
CA LEU A 355 14.04 -15.09 11.23
C LEU A 355 13.47 -14.24 10.08
N ALA A 356 14.16 -13.18 9.70
CA ALA A 356 13.76 -12.33 8.59
C ALA A 356 14.14 -12.92 7.23
N GLY A 357 15.08 -13.88 7.17
CA GLY A 357 15.57 -14.47 5.92
C GLY A 357 16.16 -13.41 4.97
N GLY A 358 16.77 -12.36 5.52
CA GLY A 358 17.28 -11.23 4.75
C GLY A 358 16.21 -10.25 4.23
N ASN A 359 14.90 -10.49 4.42
CA ASN A 359 13.86 -9.58 3.97
C ASN A 359 13.91 -8.24 4.76
N ALA A 360 14.22 -7.14 4.08
CA ALA A 360 14.41 -5.84 4.69
C ALA A 360 13.15 -5.34 5.43
N ARG A 361 11.97 -5.42 4.80
CA ARG A 361 10.70 -5.03 5.42
C ARG A 361 10.45 -5.79 6.71
N ARG A 362 10.71 -7.09 6.72
CA ARG A 362 10.55 -7.94 7.90
C ARG A 362 11.55 -7.60 9.01
N VAL A 363 12.81 -7.30 8.66
CA VAL A 363 13.80 -6.81 9.63
C VAL A 363 13.28 -5.55 10.33
N VAL A 364 12.82 -4.55 9.57
CA VAL A 364 12.28 -3.29 10.11
C VAL A 364 11.09 -3.55 11.02
N GLN A 365 10.15 -4.39 10.60
CA GLN A 365 8.96 -4.76 11.38
C GLN A 365 9.30 -5.42 12.73
N ILE A 366 10.23 -6.38 12.71
CA ILE A 366 10.66 -7.08 13.91
C ILE A 366 11.37 -6.10 14.85
N CYS A 367 12.26 -5.25 14.32
CA CYS A 367 12.98 -4.24 15.11
C CYS A 367 12.02 -3.23 15.73
N GLN A 368 11.06 -2.72 14.96
CA GLN A 368 10.03 -1.79 15.45
C GLN A 368 9.24 -2.39 16.62
N SER A 369 8.78 -3.63 16.47
CA SER A 369 8.00 -4.32 17.50
C SER A 369 8.85 -4.65 18.74
N CYS A 370 10.08 -5.10 18.55
CA CYS A 370 11.01 -5.39 19.64
C CYS A 370 11.37 -4.12 20.42
N TYR A 371 11.62 -3.01 19.73
CA TYR A 371 11.92 -1.73 20.36
C TYR A 371 10.75 -1.26 21.23
N ARG A 372 9.52 -1.33 20.72
CA ARG A 372 8.30 -1.01 21.49
C ARG A 372 8.16 -1.87 22.75
N MET A 373 8.36 -3.18 22.64
CA MET A 373 8.34 -4.09 23.80
C MET A 373 9.49 -3.85 24.78
N SER A 374 10.62 -3.34 24.30
CA SER A 374 11.80 -3.06 25.11
C SER A 374 11.69 -1.78 25.96
N LEU A 375 10.70 -0.92 25.69
CA LEU A 375 10.51 0.31 26.47
C LEU A 375 10.28 0.03 27.96
N GLU A 376 9.60 -1.08 28.27
CA GLU A 376 9.35 -1.53 29.65
C GLU A 376 10.51 -2.36 30.23
N SER A 377 11.10 -3.25 29.43
CA SER A 377 12.08 -4.24 29.90
C SER A 377 13.54 -3.80 29.78
N ARG A 378 13.82 -2.72 29.03
CA ARG A 378 15.14 -2.16 28.68
C ARG A 378 16.10 -3.12 27.96
N ARG A 379 15.63 -4.28 27.51
CA ARG A 379 16.41 -5.27 26.75
C ARG A 379 15.52 -6.05 25.81
N VAL A 380 16.03 -6.40 24.64
CA VAL A 380 15.36 -7.32 23.72
C VAL A 380 15.88 -8.73 23.97
N ASP A 381 14.98 -9.68 24.16
CA ASP A 381 15.30 -11.11 24.29
C ASP A 381 14.72 -11.94 23.12
N ARG A 382 15.14 -13.20 23.02
CA ARG A 382 14.68 -14.10 21.94
C ARG A 382 13.17 -14.33 21.97
N SER A 383 12.52 -14.26 23.13
CA SER A 383 11.07 -14.44 23.26
C SER A 383 10.31 -13.24 22.68
N MET A 384 10.83 -12.03 22.86
CA MET A 384 10.30 -10.81 22.25
C MET A 384 10.45 -10.84 20.73
N VAL A 385 11.60 -11.28 20.22
CA VAL A 385 11.80 -11.45 18.76
C VAL A 385 10.84 -12.48 18.18
N ARG A 386 10.67 -13.64 18.84
CA ARG A 386 9.68 -14.64 18.42
C ARG A 386 8.25 -14.08 18.44
N ARG A 387 7.89 -13.31 19.48
CA ARG A 387 6.57 -12.67 19.57
C ARG A 387 6.38 -11.59 18.50
N ALA A 388 7.40 -10.80 18.22
CA ALA A 388 7.39 -9.79 17.15
C ALA A 388 7.26 -10.42 15.77
N ALA A 389 7.98 -11.53 15.51
CA ALA A 389 7.86 -12.29 14.27
C ALA A 389 6.49 -12.97 14.12
N LYS A 390 5.90 -13.44 15.23
CA LYS A 390 4.58 -14.09 15.25
C LYS A 390 3.41 -13.10 15.20
N GLY A 391 3.52 -11.96 15.87
CA GLY A 391 2.41 -11.02 16.07
C GLY A 391 1.96 -10.26 14.82
N ARG A 392 2.62 -10.46 13.68
CA ARG A 392 2.27 -9.83 12.39
C ARG A 392 2.41 -10.72 11.15
N SER A 393 2.94 -11.94 11.28
CA SER A 393 2.43 -13.00 10.40
C SER A 393 0.97 -13.16 10.84
N GLU A 394 0.00 -13.20 9.93
CA GLU A 394 -1.38 -13.50 10.32
C GLU A 394 -1.47 -14.93 10.85
N VAL A 395 -0.95 -15.19 12.05
CA VAL A 395 -1.22 -16.40 12.82
C VAL A 395 -2.63 -16.18 13.35
N VAL A 396 -3.57 -16.41 12.43
CA VAL A 396 -4.98 -16.52 12.72
C VAL A 396 -5.12 -17.60 13.78
N ASP A 397 -6.07 -17.45 14.72
CA ASP A 397 -6.32 -18.48 15.73
C ASP A 397 -6.45 -19.84 15.04
N GLU A 398 -5.78 -20.87 15.58
CA GLU A 398 -5.76 -22.21 14.98
C GLU A 398 -7.19 -22.70 14.73
N ARG A 399 -8.13 -22.33 15.61
CA ARG A 399 -9.56 -22.63 15.45
C ARG A 399 -10.16 -22.04 14.18
N THR A 400 -9.79 -20.83 13.81
CA THR A 400 -10.27 -20.17 12.59
C THR A 400 -9.68 -20.82 11.35
N VAL A 401 -8.40 -21.20 11.36
CA VAL A 401 -7.80 -21.98 10.26
C VAL A 401 -8.47 -23.35 10.13
N ARG A 402 -8.74 -24.02 11.25
CA ARG A 402 -9.48 -25.29 11.29
C ARG A 402 -10.90 -25.15 10.75
N GLN A 403 -11.59 -24.05 11.07
CA GLN A 403 -12.91 -23.74 10.53
C GLN A 403 -12.86 -23.48 9.03
N GLN A 404 -11.85 -22.78 8.53
CA GLN A 404 -11.68 -22.57 7.10
C GLN A 404 -11.35 -23.86 6.35
N ILE A 405 -10.43 -24.69 6.85
CA ILE A 405 -10.15 -26.01 6.27
C ILE A 405 -11.43 -26.85 6.20
N GLY A 406 -12.20 -26.91 7.30
CA GLY A 406 -13.47 -27.62 7.34
C GLY A 406 -14.52 -27.05 6.37
N GLY A 407 -14.57 -25.71 6.27
CA GLY A 407 -15.44 -25.00 5.33
C GLY A 407 -15.09 -25.29 3.87
N GLU A 408 -13.82 -25.25 3.49
CA GLU A 408 -13.38 -25.53 2.13
C GLU A 408 -13.59 -26.99 1.73
N LEU A 409 -13.31 -27.94 2.63
CA LEU A 409 -13.61 -29.35 2.41
C LEU A 409 -15.12 -29.58 2.21
N GLN A 410 -15.95 -28.88 2.98
CA GLN A 410 -17.41 -28.94 2.86
C GLN A 410 -17.93 -28.25 1.59
N ASN A 411 -17.37 -27.11 1.19
CA ASN A 411 -17.69 -26.41 -0.05
C ASN A 411 -17.43 -27.29 -1.27
N GLN A 412 -16.34 -28.05 -1.25
CA GLN A 412 -15.99 -29.00 -2.31
C GLN A 412 -16.74 -30.34 -2.23
N ALA A 413 -17.71 -30.46 -1.31
CA ALA A 413 -18.50 -31.67 -1.09
C ALA A 413 -17.64 -32.94 -0.87
N ARG A 414 -16.48 -32.78 -0.24
CA ARG A 414 -15.58 -33.88 0.11
C ARG A 414 -15.95 -34.40 1.49
N GLU A 415 -16.05 -35.72 1.62
CA GLU A 415 -16.12 -36.36 2.92
C GLU A 415 -14.78 -36.18 3.64
N TYR A 416 -14.79 -35.90 4.94
CA TYR A 416 -13.56 -35.80 5.72
C TYR A 416 -13.81 -36.24 7.16
N HIS A 417 -12.76 -36.77 7.78
CA HIS A 417 -12.74 -37.15 9.19
C HIS A 417 -11.69 -36.33 9.92
N THR A 418 -12.00 -35.91 11.14
CA THR A 418 -11.04 -35.26 12.03
C THR A 418 -10.47 -36.28 13.01
N ASP A 419 -9.20 -36.14 13.37
CA ASP A 419 -8.49 -37.02 14.31
C ASP A 419 -8.61 -38.52 13.95
N HIS A 420 -8.41 -38.85 12.67
CA HIS A 420 -8.63 -40.20 12.14
C HIS A 420 -7.40 -41.10 12.36
N PRO A 421 -7.56 -42.31 12.92
CA PRO A 421 -6.46 -43.27 13.06
C PRO A 421 -6.23 -44.02 11.74
N VAL A 422 -5.05 -43.85 11.14
CA VAL A 422 -4.74 -44.45 9.82
C VAL A 422 -4.29 -45.90 9.99
N GLY A 423 -5.00 -46.84 9.35
CA GLY A 423 -4.64 -48.26 9.33
C GLY A 423 -5.13 -49.12 10.50
N GLY A 424 -6.12 -48.64 11.26
CA GLY A 424 -6.73 -49.33 12.41
C GLY A 424 -6.72 -48.47 13.68
N GLU A 425 -7.40 -48.89 14.75
CA GLU A 425 -7.55 -48.10 15.99
C GLU A 425 -6.21 -47.72 16.66
N ASP A 426 -5.17 -48.54 16.49
CA ASP A 426 -3.82 -48.32 17.02
C ASP A 426 -2.88 -47.59 16.05
N GLY A 427 -3.39 -47.13 14.90
CA GLY A 427 -2.62 -46.43 13.87
C GLY A 427 -2.28 -44.97 14.21
N PRO A 428 -1.33 -44.35 13.48
CA PRO A 428 -1.02 -42.93 13.65
C PRO A 428 -2.25 -42.06 13.34
N ARG A 429 -2.54 -41.11 14.23
CA ARG A 429 -3.67 -40.18 14.07
C ARG A 429 -3.28 -38.97 13.24
N VAL A 430 -4.20 -38.57 12.35
CA VAL A 430 -4.03 -37.39 11.50
C VAL A 430 -5.09 -36.34 11.82
N PRO A 431 -4.74 -35.04 11.82
CA PRO A 431 -5.70 -33.97 12.10
C PRO A 431 -6.90 -33.98 11.17
N TYR A 432 -6.66 -34.20 9.88
CA TYR A 432 -7.67 -34.30 8.84
C TYR A 432 -7.37 -35.46 7.90
N TRP A 433 -8.38 -36.28 7.66
CA TRP A 433 -8.34 -37.39 6.70
C TRP A 433 -9.42 -37.22 5.65
N VAL A 434 -9.02 -37.19 4.39
CA VAL A 434 -9.94 -37.13 3.25
C VAL A 434 -9.90 -38.50 2.56
N PRO A 435 -10.94 -39.34 2.72
CA PRO A 435 -10.99 -40.65 2.07
C PRO A 435 -11.09 -40.50 0.54
N VAL A 436 -10.31 -41.30 -0.16
CA VAL A 436 -10.34 -41.43 -1.62
C VAL A 436 -10.29 -42.94 -1.91
N TYR A 437 -11.46 -43.55 -2.09
CA TYR A 437 -11.64 -44.99 -2.30
C TYR A 437 -11.06 -45.87 -1.16
N ASP A 438 -10.11 -46.76 -1.46
CA ASP A 438 -9.44 -47.66 -0.52
C ASP A 438 -8.26 -47.01 0.23
N THR A 439 -7.99 -45.74 -0.07
CA THR A 439 -6.89 -44.92 0.46
C THR A 439 -7.41 -43.53 0.88
N GLY A 440 -6.54 -42.58 1.16
CA GLY A 440 -6.92 -41.21 1.48
C GLY A 440 -5.75 -40.24 1.47
N CYS A 441 -6.08 -38.99 1.80
CA CYS A 441 -5.13 -37.91 1.96
C CYS A 441 -5.09 -37.48 3.42
N ALA A 442 -3.89 -37.41 3.99
CA ALA A 442 -3.64 -36.92 5.33
C ALA A 442 -3.19 -35.46 5.28
N ILE A 443 -3.95 -34.57 5.93
CA ILE A 443 -3.63 -33.14 6.00
C ILE A 443 -3.24 -32.82 7.44
N PHE A 444 -2.01 -32.34 7.61
CA PHE A 444 -1.46 -31.92 8.88
C PHE A 444 -1.63 -30.40 9.02
N LEU A 445 -1.93 -29.96 10.24
CA LEU A 445 -1.97 -28.55 10.59
C LEU A 445 -0.99 -28.31 11.74
N THR A 446 -0.14 -27.32 11.57
CA THR A 446 0.80 -26.86 12.59
C THR A 446 0.86 -25.34 12.58
N ASP A 447 1.25 -24.75 13.70
CA ASP A 447 1.67 -23.35 13.73
C ASP A 447 3.05 -23.19 13.07
N SER A 448 3.70 -22.06 13.30
CA SER A 448 5.02 -21.75 12.74
C SER A 448 6.09 -22.81 13.07
N VAL A 449 6.80 -23.28 12.04
CA VAL A 449 7.94 -24.21 12.13
C VAL A 449 9.23 -23.40 12.14
N MET A 450 9.91 -23.35 13.29
CA MET A 450 10.99 -22.39 13.55
C MET A 450 12.37 -23.04 13.70
N ASP A 451 12.44 -24.36 13.84
CA ASP A 451 13.69 -25.11 14.01
C ASP A 451 13.61 -26.53 13.44
N ASP A 452 14.78 -27.17 13.30
CA ASP A 452 14.92 -28.52 12.75
C ASP A 452 14.19 -29.58 13.60
N THR A 453 13.99 -29.32 14.89
CA THR A 453 13.33 -30.29 15.80
C THR A 453 11.83 -30.35 15.48
N ASP A 454 11.20 -29.20 15.27
CA ASP A 454 9.82 -29.11 14.82
C ASP A 454 9.63 -29.77 13.45
N ALA A 455 10.54 -29.51 12.50
CA ALA A 455 10.48 -30.10 11.17
C ALA A 455 10.61 -31.62 11.21
N GLN A 456 11.61 -32.16 11.91
CA GLN A 456 11.83 -33.61 12.03
C GLN A 456 10.65 -34.32 12.70
N ARG A 457 10.02 -33.69 13.70
CA ARG A 457 8.80 -34.23 14.33
C ARG A 457 7.67 -34.38 13.29
N LEU A 458 7.40 -33.36 12.49
CA LEU A 458 6.37 -33.38 11.45
C LEU A 458 6.67 -34.42 10.35
N ILE A 459 7.91 -34.48 9.88
CA ILE A 459 8.36 -35.46 8.88
C ILE A 459 8.21 -36.89 9.40
N SER A 460 8.57 -37.12 10.67
CA SER A 460 8.42 -38.44 11.30
C SER A 460 6.96 -38.87 11.38
N SER A 461 6.03 -37.96 11.70
CA SER A 461 4.59 -38.22 11.72
C SER A 461 4.05 -38.54 10.32
N ALA A 462 4.44 -37.77 9.30
CA ALA A 462 4.04 -38.04 7.91
C ALA A 462 4.58 -39.39 7.41
N ARG A 463 5.84 -39.73 7.75
CA ARG A 463 6.45 -41.02 7.40
C ARG A 463 5.75 -42.18 8.10
N ALA A 464 5.36 -42.05 9.37
CA ALA A 464 4.61 -43.07 10.09
C ALA A 464 3.29 -43.39 9.37
N VAL A 465 2.54 -42.35 8.95
CA VAL A 465 1.30 -42.50 8.19
C VAL A 465 1.52 -43.21 6.85
N ARG A 466 2.55 -42.84 6.08
CA ARG A 466 2.90 -43.50 4.81
C ARG A 466 3.38 -44.93 4.97
N THR A 467 4.01 -45.26 6.11
CA THR A 467 4.45 -46.63 6.39
C THR A 467 3.26 -47.54 6.65
N THR A 468 2.24 -47.04 7.35
CA THR A 468 1.01 -47.80 7.61
C THR A 468 0.09 -47.89 6.39
N ALA A 469 0.04 -46.85 5.56
CA ALA A 469 -0.75 -46.81 4.32
C ALA A 469 0.12 -46.34 3.13
N PRO A 470 0.74 -47.25 2.35
CA PRO A 470 1.69 -46.89 1.30
C PRO A 470 1.13 -46.04 0.15
N ARG A 471 -0.19 -46.03 -0.03
CA ARG A 471 -0.91 -45.27 -1.06
C ARG A 471 -1.42 -43.91 -0.57
N VAL A 472 -1.15 -43.51 0.68
CA VAL A 472 -1.59 -42.24 1.25
C VAL A 472 -0.73 -41.09 0.72
N ARG A 473 -1.37 -39.95 0.43
CA ARG A 473 -0.65 -38.69 0.18
C ARG A 473 -0.75 -37.77 1.40
N THR A 474 0.34 -37.12 1.75
CA THR A 474 0.44 -36.28 2.95
C THR A 474 0.71 -34.83 2.56
N ALA A 475 -0.03 -33.88 3.13
CA ALA A 475 0.22 -32.44 3.00
C ALA A 475 0.33 -31.76 4.36
N LEU A 476 1.08 -30.66 4.41
CA LEU A 476 1.26 -29.84 5.60
C LEU A 476 0.70 -28.44 5.36
N ILE A 477 -0.15 -27.97 6.28
CA ILE A 477 -0.61 -26.59 6.35
C ILE A 477 0.06 -25.93 7.54
N VAL A 478 0.72 -24.80 7.31
CA VAL A 478 1.43 -24.03 8.33
C VAL A 478 0.71 -22.72 8.58
N ASN A 479 0.15 -22.61 9.79
CA ASN A 479 -0.44 -21.39 10.32
C ASN A 479 0.66 -20.46 10.86
N GLY A 480 1.28 -19.70 9.96
CA GLY A 480 2.37 -18.78 10.27
C GLY A 480 3.60 -19.03 9.42
N PHE A 481 4.77 -19.17 10.04
CA PHE A 481 6.05 -19.11 9.32
C PHE A 481 6.77 -20.47 9.24
N VAL A 482 7.46 -20.70 8.12
CA VAL A 482 8.45 -21.79 7.95
C VAL A 482 9.79 -21.14 7.64
N VAL A 483 10.83 -21.46 8.43
CA VAL A 483 12.19 -20.98 8.14
C VAL A 483 12.71 -21.65 6.86
N ASP A 484 13.36 -20.90 5.97
CA ASP A 484 13.79 -21.45 4.66
C ASP A 484 14.83 -22.58 4.79
N THR A 485 15.61 -22.60 5.87
CA THR A 485 16.55 -23.70 6.16
C THR A 485 15.85 -25.04 6.34
N VAL A 486 14.62 -25.06 6.89
CA VAL A 486 13.85 -26.30 7.11
C VAL A 486 12.81 -26.56 6.02
N ARG A 487 12.55 -25.58 5.14
CA ARG A 487 11.56 -25.70 4.07
C ARG A 487 11.87 -26.87 3.14
N ARG A 488 13.13 -27.03 2.72
CA ARG A 488 13.56 -28.15 1.85
C ARG A 488 13.32 -29.50 2.49
N ASP A 489 13.66 -29.64 3.77
CA ASP A 489 13.45 -30.88 4.51
C ASP A 489 11.95 -31.24 4.61
N LEU A 490 11.09 -30.23 4.75
CA LEU A 490 9.63 -30.42 4.75
C LEU A 490 9.10 -30.77 3.36
N GLU A 491 9.62 -30.16 2.29
CA GLU A 491 9.26 -30.49 0.91
C GLU A 491 9.60 -31.94 0.56
N ASP A 492 10.79 -32.42 0.95
CA ASP A 492 11.20 -33.81 0.78
C ASP A 492 10.44 -34.78 1.70
N GLY A 493 10.00 -34.28 2.86
CA GLY A 493 9.30 -35.04 3.89
C GLY A 493 7.82 -35.30 3.60
N PHE A 494 7.15 -34.47 2.80
CA PHE A 494 5.73 -34.55 2.47
C PHE A 494 5.49 -34.93 1.00
N SER A 495 4.25 -35.22 0.62
CA SER A 495 3.91 -35.60 -0.76
C SER A 495 3.68 -34.38 -1.66
N GLU A 496 3.43 -33.23 -1.04
CA GLU A 496 3.19 -31.93 -1.64
C GLU A 496 3.93 -30.88 -0.78
N PRO A 497 4.35 -29.74 -1.38
CA PRO A 497 5.03 -28.68 -0.65
C PRO A 497 4.14 -28.12 0.46
N PRO A 498 4.72 -27.64 1.58
CA PRO A 498 3.96 -27.08 2.68
C PRO A 498 3.19 -25.83 2.23
N LEU A 499 1.88 -25.81 2.51
CA LEU A 499 1.02 -24.67 2.25
C LEU A 499 1.07 -23.72 3.45
N ILE A 500 1.60 -22.52 3.23
CA ILE A 500 1.59 -21.46 4.23
C ILE A 500 0.23 -20.77 4.19
N TYR A 501 -0.42 -20.67 5.34
CA TYR A 501 -1.71 -20.02 5.47
C TYR A 501 -1.60 -18.51 5.18
N ALA A 502 -2.39 -18.02 4.22
CA ALA A 502 -2.53 -16.61 3.88
C ALA A 502 -4.01 -16.30 3.64
N ARG A 503 -4.62 -15.40 4.41
CA ARG A 503 -6.07 -15.25 4.48
C ARG A 503 -6.74 -14.95 3.14
N GLU A 504 -6.12 -14.13 2.28
CA GLU A 504 -6.70 -13.72 1.00
C GLU A 504 -6.64 -14.83 -0.05
N ARG A 505 -5.60 -15.67 -0.01
CA ARG A 505 -5.31 -16.67 -1.05
C ARG A 505 -5.59 -18.10 -0.64
N PHE A 506 -5.87 -18.33 0.64
CA PHE A 506 -5.98 -19.68 1.21
C PHE A 506 -7.00 -20.54 0.47
N SER A 507 -8.18 -20.02 0.14
CA SER A 507 -9.22 -20.79 -0.56
C SER A 507 -8.74 -21.31 -1.93
N GLU A 508 -8.10 -20.45 -2.73
CA GLU A 508 -7.58 -20.81 -4.05
C GLU A 508 -6.39 -21.79 -3.95
N ASP A 509 -5.43 -21.47 -3.08
CA ASP A 509 -4.22 -22.29 -2.91
C ASP A 509 -4.54 -23.67 -2.30
N PHE A 510 -5.51 -23.74 -1.38
CA PHE A 510 -6.00 -24.97 -0.78
C PHE A 510 -6.80 -25.83 -1.77
N GLU A 511 -7.60 -25.22 -2.65
CA GLU A 511 -8.25 -25.93 -3.75
C GLU A 511 -7.22 -26.58 -4.68
N LEU A 512 -6.18 -25.84 -5.08
CA LEU A 512 -5.09 -26.36 -5.90
C LEU A 512 -4.32 -27.48 -5.21
N LEU A 513 -4.06 -27.35 -3.90
CA LEU A 513 -3.44 -28.39 -3.09
C LEU A 513 -4.30 -29.67 -3.08
N LEU A 514 -5.60 -29.56 -2.82
CA LEU A 514 -6.52 -30.70 -2.81
C LEU A 514 -6.60 -31.39 -4.17
N ARG A 515 -6.71 -30.63 -5.26
CA ARG A 515 -6.70 -31.20 -6.63
C ARG A 515 -5.42 -31.98 -6.91
N ARG A 516 -4.26 -31.48 -6.48
CA ARG A 516 -2.98 -32.19 -6.59
C ARG A 516 -2.94 -33.44 -5.74
N LEU A 517 -3.46 -33.41 -4.51
CA LEU A 517 -3.51 -34.56 -3.62
C LEU A 517 -4.42 -35.67 -4.16
N THR A 518 -5.63 -35.34 -4.61
CA THR A 518 -6.64 -36.34 -5.01
C THR A 518 -6.52 -36.77 -6.46
N GLY A 519 -6.06 -35.90 -7.36
CA GLY A 519 -6.02 -36.15 -8.81
C GLY A 519 -5.29 -37.46 -9.20
N PRO A 520 -4.06 -37.70 -8.71
CA PRO A 520 -3.33 -38.93 -9.00
C PRO A 520 -3.99 -40.18 -8.41
N LEU A 521 -4.71 -40.07 -7.29
CA LEU A 521 -5.42 -41.18 -6.66
C LEU A 521 -6.69 -41.55 -7.45
N GLU A 522 -7.40 -40.55 -7.97
CA GLU A 522 -8.61 -40.70 -8.79
C GLU A 522 -8.32 -41.22 -10.22
N ALA A 523 -7.13 -40.96 -10.76
CA ALA A 523 -6.74 -41.39 -12.11
C ALA A 523 -6.39 -42.89 -12.25
N THR A 524 -6.24 -43.59 -11.13
CA THR A 524 -5.77 -44.99 -11.09
C THR A 524 -6.89 -46.04 -11.22
N GLU A 525 -8.17 -45.65 -11.18
CA GLU A 525 -9.31 -46.58 -11.18
C GLU A 525 -10.42 -46.22 -12.20
N ASP A 526 -11.32 -47.20 -12.40
CA ASP A 526 -12.35 -47.36 -13.43
C ASP A 526 -13.33 -46.17 -13.58
N GLU A 527 -13.68 -45.78 -14.82
CA GLU A 527 -14.51 -44.60 -15.17
C GLU A 527 -15.87 -44.58 -14.45
N THR A 528 -16.40 -45.74 -14.09
CA THR A 528 -17.67 -45.89 -13.38
C THR A 528 -17.61 -45.48 -11.90
N ALA A 529 -16.44 -45.59 -11.26
CA ALA A 529 -16.21 -45.14 -9.88
C ALA A 529 -16.13 -43.61 -9.81
N VAL A 530 -15.57 -42.97 -10.83
CA VAL A 530 -15.52 -41.51 -10.99
C VAL A 530 -16.92 -40.93 -11.14
N ILE A 531 -17.78 -41.56 -11.95
CA ILE A 531 -19.19 -41.13 -12.14
C ILE A 531 -19.99 -41.25 -10.83
N ARG A 532 -19.82 -42.34 -10.06
CA ARG A 532 -20.51 -42.51 -8.77
C ARG A 532 -20.05 -41.49 -7.73
N ALA A 533 -18.75 -41.18 -7.70
CA ALA A 533 -18.20 -40.12 -6.85
C ALA A 533 -18.74 -38.73 -7.25
N ASN A 534 -18.92 -38.46 -8.55
CA ASN A 534 -19.50 -37.20 -9.03
C ASN A 534 -20.99 -37.07 -8.68
N ILE A 535 -21.76 -38.15 -8.76
CA ILE A 535 -23.17 -38.16 -8.34
C ILE A 535 -23.29 -37.93 -6.82
N SER A 536 -22.40 -38.55 -6.04
CA SER A 536 -22.35 -38.36 -4.58
C SER A 536 -21.96 -36.93 -4.20
N ARG A 537 -21.00 -36.34 -4.93
CA ARG A 537 -20.63 -34.92 -4.81
C ARG A 537 -21.79 -33.98 -5.14
N LEU A 538 -22.55 -34.27 -6.19
CA LEU A 538 -23.71 -33.48 -6.58
C LEU A 538 -24.83 -33.54 -5.54
N ALA A 539 -25.09 -34.72 -4.99
CA ALA A 539 -26.09 -34.91 -3.92
C ALA A 539 -25.66 -34.20 -2.62
N ALA A 540 -24.37 -34.24 -2.27
CA ALA A 540 -23.83 -33.52 -1.11
C ALA A 540 -23.86 -31.99 -1.32
N ALA A 541 -23.54 -31.50 -2.53
CA ALA A 541 -23.66 -30.08 -2.89
C ALA A 541 -25.13 -29.60 -2.81
N GLN A 542 -26.08 -30.40 -3.27
CA GLN A 542 -27.52 -30.11 -3.14
C GLN A 542 -27.98 -30.05 -1.67
N THR A 543 -27.49 -30.97 -0.84
CA THR A 543 -27.79 -31.00 0.59
C THR A 543 -27.20 -29.79 1.33
N ASN A 544 -25.97 -29.38 0.98
CA ASN A 544 -25.34 -28.17 1.52
C ASN A 544 -26.09 -26.91 1.08
N ALA A 545 -26.55 -26.83 -0.16
CA ALA A 545 -27.38 -25.71 -0.63
C ALA A 545 -28.70 -25.61 0.15
N GLN A 546 -29.35 -26.74 0.46
CA GLN A 546 -30.55 -26.77 1.30
C GLN A 546 -30.27 -26.34 2.74
N ARG A 547 -29.20 -26.83 3.36
CA ARG A 547 -28.77 -26.39 4.69
C ARG A 547 -28.40 -24.91 4.73
N TYR A 548 -27.79 -24.38 3.68
CA TYR A 548 -27.48 -22.97 3.56
C TYR A 548 -28.74 -22.12 3.46
N MET A 549 -29.76 -22.58 2.71
CA MET A 549 -31.08 -21.93 2.68
C MET A 549 -31.77 -21.97 4.04
N GLU A 550 -31.68 -23.08 4.78
CA GLU A 550 -32.19 -23.19 6.15
C GLU A 550 -31.43 -22.26 7.12
N GLN A 551 -30.10 -22.15 6.99
CA GLN A 551 -29.30 -21.21 7.77
C GLN A 551 -29.64 -19.76 7.45
N LEU A 552 -29.84 -19.40 6.18
CA LEU A 552 -30.31 -18.07 5.79
C LEU A 552 -31.69 -17.77 6.40
N ALA A 553 -32.61 -18.74 6.39
CA ALA A 553 -33.91 -18.59 7.02
C ALA A 553 -33.78 -18.37 8.55
N LEU A 554 -32.91 -19.14 9.21
CA LEU A 554 -32.61 -18.98 10.64
C LEU A 554 -31.90 -17.65 10.95
N GLN A 555 -31.03 -17.18 10.07
CA GLN A 555 -30.29 -15.93 10.25
C GLN A 555 -31.20 -14.72 10.05
N VAL A 556 -32.09 -14.76 9.07
CA VAL A 556 -33.16 -13.75 8.88
C VAL A 556 -34.09 -13.72 10.10
N GLN A 557 -34.45 -14.88 10.64
CA GLN A 557 -35.28 -14.97 11.82
C GLN A 557 -34.55 -14.49 13.09
N SER A 558 -33.26 -14.81 13.23
CA SER A 558 -32.40 -14.27 14.29
C SER A 558 -32.22 -12.77 14.17
N MET A 559 -32.04 -12.21 12.96
CA MET A 559 -31.99 -10.77 12.75
C MET A 559 -33.30 -10.13 13.18
N ARG A 560 -34.45 -10.73 12.84
CA ARG A 560 -35.76 -10.25 13.27
C ARG A 560 -35.91 -10.27 14.80
N ASP A 561 -35.52 -11.35 15.46
CA ASP A 561 -35.55 -11.45 16.92
C ASP A 561 -34.57 -10.48 17.60
N THR A 562 -33.40 -10.25 17.00
CA THR A 562 -32.40 -9.31 17.51
C THR A 562 -32.89 -7.88 17.36
N THR A 563 -33.56 -7.57 16.24
CA THR A 563 -34.18 -6.27 15.98
C THR A 563 -35.35 -6.04 16.94
N GLU A 564 -36.20 -7.04 17.18
CA GLU A 564 -37.28 -6.96 18.17
C GLU A 564 -36.74 -6.80 19.60
N ARG A 565 -35.65 -7.49 19.95
CA ARG A 565 -34.97 -7.31 21.24
C ARG A 565 -34.32 -5.93 21.36
N GLN A 566 -33.75 -5.38 20.28
CA GLN A 566 -33.22 -4.02 20.24
C GLN A 566 -34.33 -2.98 20.36
N TYR A 567 -35.48 -3.16 19.71
CA TYR A 567 -36.65 -2.31 19.90
C TYR A 567 -37.21 -2.41 21.33
N ALA A 568 -37.23 -3.62 21.91
CA ALA A 568 -37.66 -3.84 23.29
C ALA A 568 -36.64 -3.34 24.33
N ALA A 569 -35.36 -3.24 23.97
CA ALA A 569 -34.30 -2.64 24.77
C ALA A 569 -34.35 -1.11 24.66
N LEU A 570 -34.52 -0.53 23.47
CA LEU A 570 -34.76 0.91 23.27
C LEU A 570 -36.05 1.36 23.95
N ALA A 571 -37.13 0.57 23.90
CA ALA A 571 -38.38 0.87 24.58
C ALA A 571 -38.24 0.79 26.11
N ARG A 572 -37.37 -0.09 26.62
CA ARG A 572 -37.01 -0.17 28.04
C ARG A 572 -36.09 0.97 28.46
N ASP A 573 -35.08 1.32 27.66
CA ASP A 573 -34.19 2.46 27.91
C ASP A 573 -34.97 3.79 27.88
N LEU A 574 -35.99 3.91 27.03
CA LEU A 574 -36.91 5.06 27.02
C LEU A 574 -37.87 5.08 28.23
N GLN A 575 -38.12 3.93 28.87
CA GLN A 575 -38.94 3.81 30.08
C GLN A 575 -38.12 3.89 31.39
N ASP A 576 -36.84 3.54 31.36
CA ASP A 576 -35.88 3.61 32.48
C ASP A 576 -35.11 4.95 32.56
N LEU A 577 -35.52 5.96 31.79
CA LEU A 577 -35.12 7.35 32.00
C LEU A 577 -35.76 7.89 33.30
N ASP A 578 -35.30 7.38 34.44
CA ASP A 578 -35.42 8.04 35.73
C ASP A 578 -34.58 9.34 35.68
N PRO A 579 -35.19 10.54 35.73
CA PRO A 579 -34.48 11.82 35.63
C PRO A 579 -33.56 12.12 36.84
N ALA A 580 -33.46 11.21 37.82
CA ALA A 580 -32.84 11.45 39.11
C ALA A 580 -31.37 10.98 39.24
N ARG A 581 -30.82 10.15 38.33
CA ARG A 581 -29.36 9.94 38.26
C ARG A 581 -28.74 11.02 37.40
N ARG A 582 -28.49 12.20 37.99
CA ARG A 582 -27.66 13.24 37.38
C ARG A 582 -26.26 12.68 37.14
N ARG A 583 -26.02 12.12 35.95
CA ARG A 583 -24.68 11.88 35.44
C ARG A 583 -23.94 13.21 35.53
N ARG A 584 -22.83 13.23 36.26
CA ARG A 584 -21.99 14.42 36.34
C ARG A 584 -21.41 14.62 34.95
N PRO A 585 -21.68 15.75 34.26
CA PRO A 585 -21.16 15.96 32.92
C PRO A 585 -19.64 15.85 32.93
N LEU A 586 -19.07 15.39 31.82
CA LEU A 586 -17.62 15.40 31.64
C LEU A 586 -17.09 16.84 31.77
N PRO A 587 -15.84 17.02 32.21
CA PRO A 587 -15.16 18.30 32.07
C PRO A 587 -15.24 18.79 30.63
N GLU A 588 -15.42 20.09 30.44
CA GLU A 588 -15.61 20.70 29.11
C GLU A 588 -14.47 20.35 28.14
N ASP A 589 -13.23 20.33 28.63
CA ASP A 589 -12.04 19.95 27.86
C ASP A 589 -12.13 18.51 27.34
N VAL A 590 -12.69 17.58 28.12
CA VAL A 590 -12.82 16.16 27.75
C VAL A 590 -14.01 15.95 26.81
N GLU A 591 -15.13 16.61 27.08
CA GLU A 591 -16.31 16.59 26.21
C GLU A 591 -15.98 17.12 24.81
N MET A 592 -15.15 18.17 24.74
CA MET A 592 -14.68 18.75 23.49
C MET A 592 -13.87 17.75 22.67
N LEU A 593 -12.98 16.98 23.29
CA LEU A 593 -12.19 15.94 22.59
C LEU A 593 -13.07 14.87 21.93
N PHE A 594 -14.08 14.38 22.64
CA PHE A 594 -15.02 13.39 22.09
C PHE A 594 -15.89 13.98 20.99
N THR A 595 -16.34 15.21 21.17
CA THR A 595 -17.15 15.93 20.19
C THR A 595 -16.36 16.22 18.91
N GLU A 596 -15.10 16.61 19.04
CA GLU A 596 -14.15 16.80 17.94
C GLU A 596 -13.98 15.49 17.14
N ALA A 597 -13.68 14.38 17.82
CA ALA A 597 -13.49 13.07 17.19
C ALA A 597 -14.71 12.58 16.40
N VAL A 598 -15.91 12.69 16.98
CA VAL A 598 -17.15 12.25 16.32
C VAL A 598 -17.52 13.18 15.17
N THR A 599 -17.32 14.49 15.33
CA THR A 599 -17.65 15.48 14.31
C THR A 599 -16.76 15.30 13.07
N GLU A 600 -15.46 15.15 13.28
CA GLU A 600 -14.51 14.87 12.22
C GLU A 600 -14.86 13.53 11.53
N LEU A 601 -15.12 12.45 12.29
CA LEU A 601 -15.50 11.15 11.73
C LEU A 601 -16.75 11.23 10.83
N LYS A 602 -17.76 12.00 11.26
CA LYS A 602 -18.98 12.24 10.47
C LYS A 602 -18.71 13.08 9.22
N ALA A 603 -17.86 14.10 9.34
CA ALA A 603 -17.47 14.94 8.21
C ALA A 603 -16.70 14.14 7.14
N LEU A 604 -15.81 13.22 7.54
CA LEU A 604 -15.04 12.38 6.64
C LEU A 604 -15.92 11.35 5.90
N THR A 605 -16.84 10.73 6.64
CA THR A 605 -17.70 9.67 6.14
C THR A 605 -18.84 10.19 5.26
N GLY A 606 -19.28 11.44 5.44
CA GLY A 606 -20.28 12.11 4.60
C GLY A 606 -21.66 11.41 4.56
N LEU A 607 -21.86 10.39 5.40
CA LEU A 607 -23.00 9.48 5.33
C LEU A 607 -24.31 10.19 5.65
N ASP A 608 -24.30 11.08 6.65
CA ASP A 608 -25.50 11.81 7.07
C ASP A 608 -25.97 12.80 5.99
N ALA A 609 -25.03 13.42 5.25
CA ALA A 609 -25.34 14.29 4.13
C ALA A 609 -25.91 13.50 2.95
N ALA A 610 -25.30 12.36 2.61
CA ALA A 610 -25.77 11.47 1.55
C ALA A 610 -27.16 10.88 1.85
N LEU A 611 -27.41 10.44 3.09
CA LEU A 611 -28.72 9.95 3.52
C LEU A 611 -29.76 11.08 3.54
N SER A 612 -29.41 12.27 4.01
CA SER A 612 -30.33 13.42 4.01
C SER A 612 -30.72 13.84 2.59
N GLU A 613 -29.78 13.74 1.63
CA GLU A 613 -30.04 13.99 0.21
C GLU A 613 -30.95 12.90 -0.42
N MET A 614 -30.84 11.64 0.02
CA MET A 614 -31.72 10.55 -0.41
C MET A 614 -33.18 10.71 0.01
N PHE A 615 -33.41 11.27 1.20
CA PHE A 615 -34.75 11.47 1.76
C PHE A 615 -35.27 12.91 1.55
N GLY A 616 -34.48 13.77 0.88
CA GLY A 616 -34.87 15.11 0.47
C GLY A 616 -35.87 15.10 -0.68
N ALA A 617 -36.90 15.96 -0.60
CA ALA A 617 -38.05 15.95 -1.50
C ALA A 617 -37.78 16.37 -2.96
N GLU A 618 -36.55 16.75 -3.33
CA GLU A 618 -36.26 17.44 -4.60
C GLU A 618 -35.48 16.64 -5.65
N SER A 619 -35.13 15.36 -5.45
CA SER A 619 -34.44 14.60 -6.51
C SER A 619 -34.79 13.10 -6.60
N PRO A 620 -35.75 12.72 -7.47
CA PRO A 620 -36.14 11.32 -7.69
C PRO A 620 -35.04 10.41 -8.29
N GLY A 621 -33.90 10.97 -8.73
CA GLY A 621 -32.79 10.22 -9.35
C GLY A 621 -31.74 9.67 -8.38
N SER A 622 -31.76 10.07 -7.11
CA SER A 622 -30.74 9.75 -6.10
C SER A 622 -30.84 8.31 -5.55
N ILE A 623 -32.05 7.74 -5.51
CA ILE A 623 -32.32 6.42 -4.92
C ILE A 623 -31.59 5.29 -5.67
N THR A 624 -31.56 5.34 -7.01
CA THR A 624 -30.92 4.30 -7.84
C THR A 624 -29.39 4.33 -7.69
N GLY A 625 -28.79 5.50 -7.53
CA GLY A 625 -27.34 5.65 -7.34
C GLY A 625 -26.86 5.05 -6.03
N VAL A 626 -27.63 5.19 -4.94
CA VAL A 626 -27.26 4.60 -3.64
C VAL A 626 -27.59 3.11 -3.57
N LEU A 627 -28.68 2.65 -4.19
CA LEU A 627 -28.96 1.21 -4.28
C LEU A 627 -27.90 0.46 -5.11
N LEU A 628 -27.42 1.03 -6.22
CA LEU A 628 -26.27 0.47 -6.96
C LEU A 628 -24.98 0.44 -6.12
N ARG A 629 -24.82 1.36 -5.17
CA ARG A 629 -23.64 1.46 -4.28
C ARG A 629 -23.73 0.54 -3.07
N LEU A 630 -24.92 0.27 -2.54
CA LEU A 630 -25.15 -0.76 -1.52
C LEU A 630 -24.95 -2.19 -2.08
N HIS A 631 -25.03 -2.35 -3.39
CA HIS A 631 -24.59 -3.58 -4.07
C HIS A 631 -23.06 -3.71 -4.15
N ASN A 632 -22.28 -2.64 -3.93
CA ASN A 632 -20.84 -2.74 -3.80
C ASN A 632 -20.47 -3.19 -2.38
N SER A 633 -19.97 -4.43 -2.28
CA SER A 633 -19.51 -5.04 -1.02
C SER A 633 -18.44 -4.21 -0.29
N GLU A 634 -17.70 -3.38 -1.02
CA GLU A 634 -16.68 -2.48 -0.47
C GLU A 634 -17.31 -1.28 0.25
N ALA A 635 -18.32 -0.64 -0.36
CA ALA A 635 -19.03 0.49 0.25
C ALA A 635 -19.70 0.09 1.57
N VAL A 636 -20.36 -1.08 1.59
CA VAL A 636 -21.00 -1.63 2.80
C VAL A 636 -19.99 -1.91 3.91
N ARG A 637 -18.84 -2.47 3.55
CA ARG A 637 -17.75 -2.76 4.49
C ARG A 637 -17.23 -1.47 5.11
N THR A 638 -16.96 -0.46 4.29
CA THR A 638 -16.41 0.82 4.75
C THR A 638 -17.41 1.60 5.61
N VAL A 639 -18.71 1.57 5.29
CA VAL A 639 -19.78 2.10 6.16
C VAL A 639 -19.83 1.34 7.48
N GLY A 640 -19.64 0.01 7.45
CA GLY A 640 -19.53 -0.81 8.64
C GLY A 640 -18.37 -0.39 9.53
N VAL A 641 -17.19 -0.12 8.96
CA VAL A 641 -16.00 0.35 9.69
C VAL A 641 -16.26 1.73 10.30
N ALA A 642 -16.87 2.66 9.56
CA ALA A 642 -17.24 3.98 10.06
C ALA A 642 -18.16 3.92 11.27
N LYS A 643 -19.23 3.11 11.19
CA LYS A 643 -20.20 2.94 12.28
C LYS A 643 -19.64 2.19 13.46
N LEU A 644 -18.77 1.20 13.22
CA LEU A 644 -18.06 0.52 14.30
C LEU A 644 -17.12 1.48 15.03
N THR A 645 -16.41 2.35 14.31
CA THR A 645 -15.54 3.38 14.89
C THR A 645 -16.34 4.38 15.73
N GLU A 646 -17.48 4.88 15.22
CA GLU A 646 -18.39 5.75 15.97
C GLU A 646 -18.92 5.08 17.25
N ALA A 647 -19.30 3.80 17.16
CA ALA A 647 -19.76 3.02 18.30
C ALA A 647 -18.66 2.83 19.36
N VAL A 648 -17.42 2.58 18.94
CA VAL A 648 -16.26 2.45 19.85
C VAL A 648 -15.97 3.77 20.55
N ILE A 649 -15.97 4.91 19.85
CA ILE A 649 -15.78 6.24 20.45
C ILE A 649 -16.90 6.53 21.46
N THR A 650 -18.15 6.20 21.13
CA THR A 650 -19.32 6.41 22.00
C THR A 650 -19.27 5.52 23.24
N ALA A 651 -18.87 4.25 23.08
CA ALA A 651 -18.69 3.33 24.20
C ALA A 651 -17.54 3.79 25.12
N PHE A 652 -16.45 4.29 24.55
CA PHE A 652 -15.33 4.84 25.32
C PHE A 652 -15.76 6.09 26.10
N ARG A 653 -16.45 7.03 25.45
CA ARG A 653 -17.05 8.21 26.11
C ARG A 653 -17.94 7.81 27.28
N THR A 654 -18.85 6.86 27.06
CA THR A 654 -19.78 6.39 28.11
C THR A 654 -19.03 5.77 29.28
N ALA A 655 -17.98 4.98 29.02
CA ALA A 655 -17.15 4.40 30.07
C ALA A 655 -16.39 5.48 30.87
N VAL A 656 -15.93 6.54 30.22
CA VAL A 656 -15.27 7.69 30.86
C VAL A 656 -16.29 8.52 31.67
N GLU A 657 -17.50 8.73 31.15
CA GLU A 657 -18.62 9.38 31.86
C GLU A 657 -18.99 8.61 33.13
N ASP A 658 -19.19 7.30 33.03
CA ASP A 658 -19.53 6.43 34.17
C ASP A 658 -18.41 6.39 35.20
N TRP A 659 -17.15 6.38 34.76
CA TRP A 659 -15.98 6.48 35.64
C TRP A 659 -15.92 7.84 36.34
N HIS A 660 -16.14 8.93 35.62
CA HIS A 660 -16.11 10.30 36.16
C HIS A 660 -17.26 10.53 37.16
N GLY A 661 -18.45 9.99 36.88
CA GLY A 661 -19.61 10.05 37.76
C GLY A 661 -19.39 9.36 39.12
N GLN A 662 -18.40 8.47 39.23
CA GLN A 662 -18.00 7.80 40.48
C GLN A 662 -16.95 8.59 41.28
N LEU A 663 -16.55 9.78 40.82
CA LEU A 663 -15.56 10.63 41.49
C LEU A 663 -16.23 11.66 42.42
N ASP A 664 -15.89 11.58 43.70
CA ASP A 664 -16.28 12.57 44.72
C ASP A 664 -15.27 13.74 44.84
N GLY A 665 -14.22 13.76 44.02
CA GLY A 665 -13.11 14.73 44.06
C GLY A 665 -12.02 14.44 43.01
N PRO A 666 -10.80 15.01 43.13
CA PRO A 666 -9.71 14.70 42.22
C PRO A 666 -9.40 13.20 42.23
N PRO A 667 -9.10 12.60 41.06
CA PRO A 667 -8.97 11.15 40.94
C PRO A 667 -7.74 10.64 41.71
N SER A 668 -7.93 9.60 42.51
CA SER A 668 -6.82 8.88 43.16
C SER A 668 -5.95 8.13 42.14
N ALA A 669 -4.72 7.77 42.53
CA ALA A 669 -3.81 7.00 41.66
C ALA A 669 -4.44 5.70 41.12
N ARG A 670 -5.23 5.00 41.93
CA ARG A 670 -5.96 3.78 41.54
C ARG A 670 -7.09 4.06 40.53
N GLN A 671 -7.74 5.22 40.64
CA GLN A 671 -8.78 5.64 39.69
C GLN A 671 -8.16 6.06 38.35
N LEU A 672 -7.00 6.73 38.36
CA LEU A 672 -6.23 7.04 37.15
C LEU A 672 -5.68 5.80 36.44
N GLU A 673 -5.27 4.77 37.21
CA GLU A 673 -4.87 3.49 36.64
C GLU A 673 -6.04 2.81 35.93
N ARG A 674 -7.25 2.86 36.51
CA ARG A 674 -8.48 2.36 35.87
C ARG A 674 -8.83 3.12 34.58
N LEU A 675 -8.67 4.45 34.56
CA LEU A 675 -8.79 5.24 33.33
C LEU A 675 -7.76 4.81 32.28
N THR A 676 -6.52 4.55 32.70
CA THR A 676 -5.45 4.09 31.80
C THR A 676 -5.79 2.74 31.15
N VAL A 677 -6.48 1.85 31.87
CA VAL A 677 -6.98 0.59 31.30
C VAL A 677 -8.03 0.85 30.21
N PHE A 678 -8.95 1.80 30.41
CA PHE A 678 -9.92 2.17 29.38
C PHE A 678 -9.27 2.79 28.15
N CYS A 679 -8.31 3.71 28.34
CA CYS A 679 -7.54 4.30 27.23
C CYS A 679 -6.80 3.22 26.43
N ARG A 680 -6.09 2.29 27.10
CA ARG A 680 -5.38 1.19 26.42
C ARG A 680 -6.33 0.26 25.68
N ALA A 681 -7.49 -0.05 26.26
CA ALA A 681 -8.49 -0.89 25.61
C ALA A 681 -9.06 -0.20 24.36
N PHE A 682 -9.32 1.11 24.43
CA PHE A 682 -9.70 1.91 23.28
C PHE A 682 -8.61 1.90 22.20
N ASP A 683 -7.35 2.21 22.55
CA ASP A 683 -6.23 2.23 21.61
C ASP A 683 -6.04 0.86 20.94
N THR A 684 -6.18 -0.23 21.69
CA THR A 684 -6.06 -1.61 21.15
C THR A 684 -7.19 -1.92 20.17
N VAL A 685 -8.43 -1.60 20.52
CA VAL A 685 -9.59 -1.81 19.63
C VAL A 685 -9.45 -0.96 18.37
N LEU A 686 -8.94 0.27 18.49
CA LEU A 686 -8.73 1.17 17.37
C LEU A 686 -7.59 0.69 16.45
N GLU A 687 -6.51 0.12 16.99
CA GLU A 687 -5.42 -0.49 16.20
C GLU A 687 -5.91 -1.66 15.32
N ASP A 688 -6.89 -2.43 15.79
CA ASP A 688 -7.46 -3.58 15.08
C ASP A 688 -8.54 -3.19 14.05
N LEU A 689 -9.04 -1.96 14.08
CA LEU A 689 -10.02 -1.47 13.12
C LEU A 689 -9.32 -1.07 11.80
N PRO A 690 -9.84 -1.48 10.63
CA PRO A 690 -9.25 -1.12 9.35
C PRO A 690 -9.64 0.31 8.95
N ILE A 691 -9.25 1.30 9.75
CA ILE A 691 -9.61 2.72 9.60
C ILE A 691 -9.13 3.29 8.26
N TYR A 692 -8.06 2.72 7.69
CA TYR A 692 -7.59 3.05 6.33
C TYR A 692 -8.65 2.80 5.25
N GLN A 693 -9.63 1.92 5.48
CA GLN A 693 -10.72 1.69 4.54
C GLN A 693 -11.66 2.89 4.46
N LEU A 694 -11.72 3.76 5.48
CA LEU A 694 -12.55 4.97 5.45
C LEU A 694 -12.21 5.90 4.26
N ASN A 695 -11.04 5.72 3.66
CA ASN A 695 -10.57 6.44 2.47
C ASN A 695 -11.46 6.14 1.26
N THR A 696 -11.80 4.87 1.03
CA THR A 696 -12.60 4.46 -0.15
C THR A 696 -14.04 4.93 -0.07
N LEU A 697 -14.58 5.13 1.13
CA LEU A 697 -15.92 5.73 1.29
C LEU A 697 -15.97 7.13 0.69
N GLY A 698 -14.87 7.86 0.81
CA GLY A 698 -14.81 9.22 0.38
C GLY A 698 -14.84 9.40 -1.13
N ASP A 699 -14.17 8.49 -1.83
CA ASP A 699 -14.11 8.47 -3.30
C ASP A 699 -15.42 7.98 -3.93
N LEU A 700 -16.25 7.28 -3.14
CA LEU A 700 -17.54 6.73 -3.57
C LEU A 700 -18.73 7.70 -3.44
N LEU A 701 -18.57 8.85 -2.77
CA LEU A 701 -19.62 9.85 -2.60
C LEU A 701 -19.66 10.87 -3.75
N PRO A 702 -20.84 11.39 -4.15
CA PRO A 702 -20.96 12.31 -5.26
C PRO A 702 -20.17 13.60 -5.00
N ARG A 703 -19.33 13.99 -5.97
CA ARG A 703 -18.80 15.35 -6.05
C ARG A 703 -19.98 16.30 -6.23
N SER A 704 -20.13 17.28 -5.34
CA SER A 704 -20.95 18.45 -5.70
C SER A 704 -20.33 19.04 -6.97
N SER A 705 -21.15 19.36 -7.96
CA SER A 705 -20.73 19.76 -9.32
C SER A 705 -20.13 21.17 -9.40
N SER A 706 -19.31 21.55 -8.42
CA SER A 706 -18.70 22.87 -8.32
C SER A 706 -17.17 22.82 -8.54
N ARG A 707 -16.64 23.94 -9.06
CA ARG A 707 -15.26 24.23 -9.52
C ARG A 707 -14.13 24.02 -8.48
N THR A 708 -14.39 23.33 -7.36
CA THR A 708 -13.53 23.25 -6.16
C THR A 708 -12.96 21.87 -5.85
N ALA A 709 -13.10 20.90 -6.76
CA ALA A 709 -12.72 19.50 -6.56
C ALA A 709 -11.23 19.25 -6.21
N VAL A 710 -10.30 20.12 -6.66
CA VAL A 710 -8.86 20.00 -6.37
C VAL A 710 -8.52 20.47 -4.95
N ILE A 711 -9.19 21.51 -4.46
CA ILE A 711 -9.04 21.98 -3.08
C ILE A 711 -9.66 20.97 -2.12
N GLU A 712 -10.79 20.37 -2.49
CA GLU A 712 -11.45 19.34 -1.67
C GLU A 712 -10.60 18.07 -1.49
N HIS A 713 -9.86 17.61 -2.51
CA HIS A 713 -8.98 16.44 -2.39
C HIS A 713 -7.81 16.68 -1.42
N HIS A 714 -7.09 17.81 -1.54
CA HIS A 714 -6.00 18.14 -0.61
C HIS A 714 -6.51 18.42 0.80
N THR A 715 -7.69 19.03 0.93
CA THR A 715 -8.33 19.26 2.24
C THR A 715 -8.75 17.94 2.88
N ARG A 716 -9.16 16.96 2.07
CA ARG A 716 -9.57 15.63 2.53
C ARG A 716 -8.38 14.78 2.97
N SER A 717 -7.32 14.68 2.19
CA SER A 717 -6.11 13.94 2.59
C SER A 717 -5.47 14.54 3.85
N ARG A 718 -5.53 15.87 4.01
CA ARG A 718 -5.13 16.54 5.27
C ARG A 718 -6.06 16.18 6.43
N ARG A 719 -7.37 16.39 6.29
CA ARG A 719 -8.37 16.03 7.32
C ARG A 719 -8.30 14.55 7.72
N GLN A 720 -7.92 13.67 6.81
CA GLN A 720 -7.74 12.25 7.06
C GLN A 720 -6.49 11.95 7.89
N THR A 721 -5.38 12.63 7.59
CA THR A 721 -4.16 12.56 8.40
C THR A 721 -4.43 13.11 9.81
N ASP A 722 -5.16 14.22 9.86
CA ASP A 722 -5.59 14.87 11.11
C ASP A 722 -6.53 13.96 11.91
N MET A 723 -7.47 13.26 11.26
CA MET A 723 -8.38 12.30 11.90
C MET A 723 -7.65 11.13 12.53
N TYR A 724 -6.71 10.52 11.81
CA TYR A 724 -5.96 9.39 12.33
C TYR A 724 -5.09 9.81 13.51
N GLY A 725 -4.45 10.98 13.41
CA GLY A 725 -3.77 11.62 14.54
C GLY A 725 -4.71 11.80 15.73
N LEU A 726 -5.87 12.43 15.51
CA LEU A 726 -6.87 12.71 16.54
C LEU A 726 -7.39 11.45 17.23
N LEU A 727 -7.75 10.41 16.47
CA LEU A 727 -8.24 9.15 17.02
C LEU A 727 -7.15 8.38 17.78
N SER A 728 -5.92 8.35 17.24
CA SER A 728 -4.79 7.67 17.91
C SER A 728 -4.31 8.39 19.18
N GLU A 729 -4.52 9.70 19.27
CA GLU A 729 -4.18 10.50 20.44
C GLU A 729 -5.34 10.67 21.43
N LEU A 730 -6.57 10.30 21.07
CA LEU A 730 -7.76 10.55 21.90
C LEU A 730 -7.62 9.94 23.30
N GLY A 731 -7.20 8.67 23.40
CA GLY A 731 -6.96 8.01 24.69
C GLY A 731 -5.90 8.72 25.54
N HIS A 732 -4.85 9.25 24.90
CA HIS A 732 -3.80 10.01 25.56
C HIS A 732 -4.27 11.39 26.04
N ARG A 733 -4.97 12.14 25.18
CA ARG A 733 -5.49 13.49 25.46
C ARG A 733 -6.52 13.45 26.60
N VAL A 734 -7.42 12.46 26.60
CA VAL A 734 -8.38 12.24 27.69
C VAL A 734 -7.66 11.98 29.02
N ARG A 735 -6.61 11.14 29.02
CA ARG A 735 -5.82 10.86 30.22
C ARG A 735 -5.07 12.10 30.72
N GLN A 736 -4.46 12.87 29.82
CA GLN A 736 -3.76 14.11 30.18
C GLN A 736 -4.72 15.14 30.79
N ALA A 737 -5.91 15.31 30.22
CA ALA A 737 -6.91 16.25 30.74
C ALA A 737 -7.29 15.94 32.20
N PHE A 738 -7.44 14.66 32.56
CA PHE A 738 -7.71 14.25 33.95
C PHE A 738 -6.48 14.26 34.86
N ALA A 739 -5.27 14.13 34.32
CA ALA A 739 -4.02 14.18 35.09
C ALA A 739 -3.54 15.63 35.35
N GLY A 740 -3.81 16.55 34.41
CA GLY A 740 -3.42 17.96 34.47
C GLY A 740 -4.30 18.82 35.39
N ALA A 741 -5.51 18.37 35.71
CA ALA A 741 -6.46 19.06 36.61
C ALA A 741 -6.10 18.98 38.12
N GLY A 742 -4.88 18.55 38.47
CA GLY A 742 -4.35 18.57 39.83
C GLY A 742 -4.03 19.99 40.34
N PRO A 743 -4.06 20.25 41.66
CA PRO A 743 -4.14 21.59 42.24
C PRO A 743 -2.81 22.37 42.23
N GLY A 744 -2.26 22.69 41.05
CA GLY A 744 -1.00 23.44 40.96
C GLY A 744 -0.72 24.22 39.67
N GLY A 745 -1.58 24.20 38.65
CA GLY A 745 -1.31 24.79 37.34
C GLY A 745 -2.10 26.07 37.04
N LEU A 746 -1.99 27.11 37.87
CA LEU A 746 -2.45 28.48 37.54
C LEU A 746 -1.26 29.45 37.60
N HIS A 747 -0.41 29.40 36.57
CA HIS A 747 0.45 30.50 36.10
C HIS A 747 0.41 30.37 34.57
N GLY A 748 -0.01 31.34 33.75
CA GLY A 748 -0.23 32.77 33.91
C GLY A 748 0.24 33.39 32.60
N HIS A 749 -0.72 33.68 31.70
CA HIS A 749 -0.61 34.35 30.40
C HIS A 749 0.15 33.66 29.26
#